data_AF-A0A9W8TQC1-F1
#
_entry.id   AF-A0A9W8TQC1-F1
#
_cell.length_a   1.000
_cell.length_b   1.000
_cell.length_c   1.000
_cell.angle_alpha   90.00
_cell.angle_beta   90.00
_cell.angle_gamma   90.00
#
_symmetry.space_group_name_H-M   'P 1'
#
loop_
_entity.id
_entity.type
_entity.pdbx_description
1 polymer ?
#
loop_
_entity_poly.entity_id
_entity_poly.type
_entity_poly.pdbx_seq_one_letter_code
_entity_poly.pdbx_strand_id
1 'polypeptide(L)'
;MKSLGIGTRWTPIQRAGPVLSGLQLTFSCPWRRQGIGIRYAHGHPVYPSDTAPIPALGRQPDPHPASDPNPASNQNPVPNHTLASAPGPVSTEDTTSHAKNVPTETSANDADEDEVQGELIHPALRDAILIPELWDVPVLEWPALVLKMAKLKPQRTVQMKSKAGKTAIFKSNYPEFNIVAVVAQCVGHEAPEPCSTCSAGGGRFTGGCILPPAGIEGLDQVSNYRWPESLVYYPDTIPPSSPWAKRYPVKESTVIVNTTKRSLLAPHCPRINDPKYYDQHQDEFFDHGLWTLPEIDSAYWSEKIQERSFWGTPTFQLAALNRHLTFSSGPNFEPVPSGHQSRVNRVLGAFPQLNVSGSPSTSPPREGDNFKVYQRKGLKIDETKWLSFLRKDRWYDWVQYAPNTRAASKTWSVDDPPVWNALRPILELTHRIFKALIDDGHDSDDWEDFVDVLGKSPDEDATVLFSYAMEQHVAKKRGRKLWIDHAHVRTNEEVQARLEELLKGFIWAFGEHATCHAITSEPSKFFNSIKGYTILTNVNTNKIQTLLNPDLTLRELCQLQVDLAIVMVHEIMHAVLYSRFAGDKYVGNRSDWQDKNPQAEPYLDGQGLPEAGHYFEQLVFGGINESLPFTEGPCPPPLLQAMRTWPYARASEYWLPANPNSSYIKDGAKTRVYIIPSTWSSKLCSEAFWNDPQYPRKSDNFFHNSRRFRTTAPIKNKRTLDCSQPDVVYRRNEPYLYPEENTLIDDWNAQKALLESIQGPWFGQDFAQWCDLKQRQGLRDFADGFAKRDHEKCAAIAEYYAYLAPWNRGYEAFKDTMPQNGDVSNNYLWHAVGLLMLASLPLRHEQLVLKTWSTQWIMELMPSRAAAAAGHHQTIYTHPDLPPPKERAINGSVFFDSTRPGIPPLRGFEQMHYMILLSNMVKLIINLDGYIFKKFMDSINTARKNIMKERQQLAKDYPGKAHTSRWLSKWHFELPPYDPMVSQWDPGFKAWRPIEVDFS
;
A
#
# COMPACT_ATOMS: atom_id res chain seq x y z
N MET A 1 -22.61 -46.93 52.20
CA MET A 1 -21.38 -47.44 52.84
C MET A 1 -20.17 -47.02 52.00
N LYS A 2 -18.95 -47.47 52.34
CA LYS A 2 -17.67 -46.99 51.77
C LYS A 2 -17.47 -47.30 50.27
N SER A 3 -16.72 -46.38 49.62
CA SER A 3 -15.54 -46.61 48.76
C SER A 3 -15.60 -47.31 47.38
N LEU A 4 -14.90 -46.66 46.42
CA LEU A 4 -14.15 -47.21 45.26
C LEU A 4 -14.98 -47.84 44.11
N GLY A 5 -14.54 -47.76 42.84
CA GLY A 5 -13.44 -46.99 42.26
C GLY A 5 -13.12 -47.36 40.79
N ILE A 6 -12.50 -46.42 40.06
CA ILE A 6 -11.68 -46.55 38.82
C ILE A 6 -12.10 -47.60 37.76
N GLY A 7 -12.45 -47.14 36.54
CA GLY A 7 -12.53 -47.96 35.32
C GLY A 7 -12.59 -47.11 34.05
N THR A 8 -11.84 -47.45 33.00
CA THR A 8 -11.63 -46.62 31.79
C THR A 8 -12.21 -47.19 30.50
N ARG A 9 -12.60 -46.28 29.59
CA ARG A 9 -12.74 -46.41 28.11
C ARG A 9 -13.52 -47.61 27.53
N TRP A 10 -14.49 -47.32 26.66
CA TRP A 10 -14.60 -47.94 25.32
C TRP A 10 -15.33 -46.97 24.35
N THR A 11 -15.03 -47.04 23.06
CA THR A 11 -15.60 -46.21 21.97
C THR A 11 -16.73 -46.95 21.20
N PRO A 12 -17.58 -46.24 20.42
CA PRO A 12 -18.94 -46.72 20.10
C PRO A 12 -19.08 -47.57 18.82
N ILE A 13 -20.23 -48.26 18.73
CA ILE A 13 -20.76 -48.92 17.53
C ILE A 13 -22.19 -48.41 17.24
N GLN A 14 -22.68 -48.62 16.01
CA GLN A 14 -23.74 -47.83 15.34
C GLN A 14 -25.19 -48.31 15.53
N ARG A 15 -26.13 -47.39 15.21
CA ARG A 15 -27.48 -47.58 14.59
C ARG A 15 -28.58 -48.36 15.35
N ALA A 16 -29.71 -47.67 15.57
CA ALA A 16 -31.02 -48.00 14.96
C ALA A 16 -32.05 -46.87 15.17
N GLY A 17 -33.09 -46.80 14.32
CA GLY A 17 -34.36 -46.08 14.60
C GLY A 17 -35.38 -47.01 15.29
N PRO A 18 -36.66 -46.60 15.47
CA PRO A 18 -37.57 -46.58 14.31
C PRO A 18 -38.69 -45.49 14.32
N VAL A 19 -39.69 -45.69 13.46
CA VAL A 19 -40.76 -44.79 12.99
C VAL A 19 -42.05 -44.88 13.83
N LEU A 20 -42.95 -43.90 13.67
CA LEU A 20 -44.46 -43.91 13.77
C LEU A 20 -45.02 -42.81 14.69
N SER A 21 -46.26 -42.31 14.55
CA SER A 21 -46.94 -41.64 13.41
C SER A 21 -48.38 -41.26 13.79
N GLY A 22 -48.78 -40.00 13.52
CA GLY A 22 -50.18 -39.64 13.19
C GLY A 22 -51.12 -39.15 14.31
N LEU A 23 -51.75 -37.99 14.05
CA LEU A 23 -53.21 -37.85 13.99
C LEU A 23 -53.58 -36.64 13.10
N GLN A 24 -54.84 -36.57 12.62
CA GLN A 24 -55.37 -35.48 11.79
C GLN A 24 -56.72 -34.97 12.33
N LEU A 25 -57.11 -33.75 11.94
CA LEU A 25 -58.47 -33.20 11.72
C LEU A 25 -58.25 -31.75 11.17
N THR A 26 -58.37 -31.41 9.88
CA THR A 26 -59.59 -31.12 9.07
C THR A 26 -60.54 -30.11 9.73
N PHE A 27 -61.01 -29.01 9.12
CA PHE A 27 -60.95 -28.48 7.73
C PHE A 27 -60.52 -26.98 7.76
N SER A 28 -60.43 -26.17 6.69
CA SER A 28 -60.86 -26.24 5.28
C SER A 28 -59.90 -25.47 4.33
N CYS A 29 -60.28 -25.17 3.08
CA CYS A 29 -59.47 -24.37 2.14
C CYS A 29 -60.33 -23.81 0.97
N PRO A 30 -59.92 -22.70 0.33
CA PRO A 30 -59.83 -22.72 -1.14
C PRO A 30 -58.52 -22.13 -1.73
N TRP A 31 -57.59 -23.02 -2.07
CA TRP A 31 -56.81 -23.14 -3.32
C TRP A 31 -57.10 -22.12 -4.45
N ARG A 32 -56.17 -21.68 -5.32
CA ARG A 32 -54.89 -22.18 -5.94
C ARG A 32 -54.14 -20.92 -6.47
N ARG A 33 -52.87 -20.86 -6.89
CA ARG A 33 -51.56 -21.60 -6.86
C ARG A 33 -50.52 -20.54 -7.36
N GLN A 34 -49.19 -20.67 -7.43
CA GLN A 34 -48.14 -21.72 -7.39
C GLN A 34 -47.03 -21.23 -6.42
N GLY A 35 -45.97 -21.95 -6.02
CA GLY A 35 -45.52 -23.31 -6.33
C GLY A 35 -43.99 -23.47 -6.13
N ILE A 36 -43.47 -23.18 -4.93
CA ILE A 36 -42.04 -23.34 -4.60
C ILE A 36 -41.71 -24.82 -4.32
N GLY A 37 -40.51 -25.27 -4.71
CA GLY A 37 -39.95 -26.55 -4.29
C GLY A 37 -38.44 -26.62 -4.51
N ILE A 38 -37.65 -26.44 -3.46
CA ILE A 38 -36.20 -26.72 -3.43
C ILE A 38 -35.91 -27.61 -2.21
N ARG A 39 -35.02 -28.58 -2.39
CA ARG A 39 -34.55 -29.49 -1.32
C ARG A 39 -33.24 -28.99 -0.74
N TYR A 40 -32.99 -29.28 0.54
CA TYR A 40 -31.66 -29.13 1.13
C TYR A 40 -30.64 -30.06 0.44
N ALA A 41 -29.41 -29.57 0.30
CA ALA A 41 -28.23 -30.36 -0.04
C ALA A 41 -27.02 -29.78 0.71
N HIS A 42 -26.14 -30.65 1.25
CA HIS A 42 -24.93 -30.21 1.93
C HIS A 42 -23.86 -29.74 0.94
N GLY A 43 -23.13 -28.67 1.29
CA GLY A 43 -22.11 -28.09 0.44
C GLY A 43 -20.75 -28.79 0.53
N HIS A 44 -20.30 -29.36 -0.58
CA HIS A 44 -18.88 -29.48 -0.91
C HIS A 44 -18.56 -28.51 -2.07
N PRO A 45 -17.31 -28.04 -2.24
CA PRO A 45 -17.00 -26.96 -3.18
C PRO A 45 -17.17 -27.40 -4.64
N VAL A 46 -17.84 -26.56 -5.43
CA VAL A 46 -18.07 -26.76 -6.87
C VAL A 46 -17.42 -25.62 -7.65
N TYR A 47 -16.58 -25.97 -8.63
CA TYR A 47 -16.02 -25.03 -9.59
C TYR A 47 -17.10 -24.54 -10.58
N PRO A 48 -17.07 -23.29 -11.06
CA PRO A 48 -18.02 -22.80 -12.04
C PRO A 48 -17.78 -23.43 -13.42
N SER A 49 -18.86 -23.91 -14.05
CA SER A 49 -18.92 -24.35 -15.45
C SER A 49 -19.97 -23.54 -16.22
N ASP A 50 -19.77 -23.36 -17.52
CA ASP A 50 -20.49 -22.38 -18.35
C ASP A 50 -21.97 -22.72 -18.63
N THR A 51 -22.79 -21.67 -18.80
CA THR A 51 -24.08 -21.72 -19.51
C THR A 51 -24.26 -20.48 -20.38
N ALA A 52 -24.85 -20.66 -21.57
CA ALA A 52 -24.93 -19.69 -22.67
C ALA A 52 -26.13 -18.71 -22.56
N PRO A 53 -26.23 -17.66 -23.41
CA PRO A 53 -27.14 -16.52 -23.19
C PRO A 53 -28.56 -16.69 -23.77
N ILE A 54 -29.45 -15.77 -23.38
CA ILE A 54 -30.83 -15.60 -23.89
C ILE A 54 -30.99 -14.12 -24.35
N PRO A 55 -31.71 -13.81 -25.44
CA PRO A 55 -31.44 -12.62 -26.25
C PRO A 55 -32.20 -11.34 -25.86
N ALA A 56 -31.84 -10.24 -26.52
CA ALA A 56 -32.36 -8.90 -26.30
C ALA A 56 -33.84 -8.70 -26.70
N LEU A 57 -34.49 -7.75 -26.03
CA LEU A 57 -35.75 -7.13 -26.47
C LEU A 57 -35.50 -5.63 -26.68
N GLY A 58 -35.75 -5.15 -27.89
CA GLY A 58 -35.55 -3.76 -28.27
C GLY A 58 -36.65 -2.81 -27.78
N ARG A 59 -36.37 -1.50 -27.86
CA ARG A 59 -37.37 -0.43 -27.78
C ARG A 59 -37.15 0.54 -28.94
N GLN A 60 -38.24 0.92 -29.60
CA GLN A 60 -38.26 2.11 -30.47
C GLN A 60 -38.45 3.38 -29.63
N PRO A 61 -38.02 4.55 -30.12
CA PRO A 61 -38.31 5.85 -29.51
C PRO A 61 -39.71 6.37 -29.88
N ASP A 62 -40.16 7.41 -29.16
CA ASP A 62 -41.03 8.53 -29.58
C ASP A 62 -41.79 9.12 -28.36
N PRO A 63 -42.28 10.38 -28.39
CA PRO A 63 -41.62 11.58 -28.92
C PRO A 63 -41.69 12.77 -27.93
N HIS A 64 -41.16 13.95 -28.31
CA HIS A 64 -41.38 15.21 -27.59
C HIS A 64 -42.85 15.67 -27.61
N PRO A 65 -43.25 16.54 -26.67
CA PRO A 65 -43.49 17.94 -27.06
C PRO A 65 -42.72 18.95 -26.20
N ALA A 66 -42.77 20.23 -26.58
CA ALA A 66 -42.00 21.33 -25.98
C ALA A 66 -42.88 22.47 -25.45
N SER A 67 -42.34 23.27 -24.53
CA SER A 67 -42.74 24.67 -24.32
C SER A 67 -41.65 25.45 -23.55
N ASP A 68 -41.02 26.40 -24.23
CA ASP A 68 -40.23 27.51 -23.66
C ASP A 68 -41.20 28.54 -22.96
N PRO A 69 -40.77 29.47 -22.08
CA PRO A 69 -39.90 30.56 -22.52
C PRO A 69 -38.82 31.10 -21.53
N ASN A 70 -37.70 31.49 -22.16
CA ASN A 70 -36.74 32.56 -21.84
C ASN A 70 -37.32 33.80 -21.09
N PRO A 71 -36.52 34.55 -20.31
CA PRO A 71 -35.99 35.80 -20.91
C PRO A 71 -34.59 36.30 -20.47
N ALA A 72 -34.09 37.24 -21.29
CA ALA A 72 -33.15 38.33 -20.98
C ALA A 72 -31.64 38.05 -20.82
N SER A 73 -30.93 38.21 -21.95
CA SER A 73 -29.48 38.46 -22.01
C SER A 73 -29.10 39.90 -21.62
N ASN A 74 -27.88 40.09 -21.12
CA ASN A 74 -27.17 41.38 -21.19
C ASN A 74 -25.76 41.15 -21.78
N GLN A 75 -25.25 42.10 -22.57
CA GLN A 75 -24.01 41.96 -23.35
C GLN A 75 -23.01 43.10 -23.08
N ASN A 76 -21.79 42.90 -23.58
CA ASN A 76 -20.73 43.89 -23.87
C ASN A 76 -19.82 44.36 -22.71
N PRO A 77 -18.57 44.80 -22.99
CA PRO A 77 -17.75 44.57 -24.21
C PRO A 77 -16.30 44.08 -23.94
N VAL A 78 -15.67 43.56 -24.99
CA VAL A 78 -14.21 43.37 -25.08
C VAL A 78 -13.55 44.63 -25.67
N PRO A 79 -12.41 45.12 -25.13
CA PRO A 79 -11.60 46.15 -25.77
C PRO A 79 -10.56 45.55 -26.74
N ASN A 80 -10.57 45.98 -28.00
CA ASN A 80 -9.48 45.75 -28.94
C ASN A 80 -8.30 46.70 -28.64
N HIS A 81 -7.06 46.25 -28.89
CA HIS A 81 -5.95 47.15 -29.20
C HIS A 81 -5.09 46.57 -30.33
N THR A 82 -4.86 47.41 -31.35
CA THR A 82 -4.10 47.07 -32.57
C THR A 82 -3.07 48.17 -32.81
N LEU A 83 -1.80 47.81 -32.99
CA LEU A 83 -0.67 48.57 -33.58
C LEU A 83 0.55 47.64 -33.47
N ALA A 84 0.96 46.89 -34.50
CA ALA A 84 1.61 47.31 -35.75
C ALA A 84 3.04 47.88 -35.53
N SER A 85 4.06 47.08 -35.88
CA SER A 85 5.28 47.52 -36.61
C SER A 85 6.26 46.36 -36.86
N ALA A 86 6.71 46.24 -38.11
CA ALA A 86 7.97 45.61 -38.51
C ALA A 86 8.70 46.64 -39.41
N PRO A 87 10.05 46.64 -39.52
CA PRO A 87 10.70 45.74 -40.48
C PRO A 87 12.15 45.31 -40.10
N GLY A 88 12.77 44.45 -40.93
CA GLY A 88 14.24 44.28 -40.97
C GLY A 88 14.73 42.83 -41.13
N PRO A 89 15.27 42.41 -42.29
CA PRO A 89 15.78 41.06 -42.52
C PRO A 89 17.31 40.96 -42.48
N VAL A 90 17.84 39.76 -42.24
CA VAL A 90 19.23 39.37 -42.56
C VAL A 90 19.25 37.95 -43.15
N SER A 91 19.64 37.86 -44.42
CA SER A 91 20.31 36.69 -45.00
C SER A 91 21.82 37.04 -45.13
N THR A 92 22.76 36.13 -45.42
CA THR A 92 22.66 34.68 -45.67
C THR A 92 23.73 33.95 -44.79
N GLU A 93 24.71 33.11 -45.17
CA GLU A 93 25.13 32.43 -46.43
C GLU A 93 25.88 31.12 -46.11
N ASP A 94 26.23 30.35 -47.15
CA ASP A 94 26.90 29.03 -47.12
C ASP A 94 28.36 29.00 -46.58
N THR A 95 28.87 27.80 -46.22
CA THR A 95 29.81 27.03 -47.08
C THR A 95 30.36 25.69 -46.50
N THR A 96 30.49 24.70 -47.40
CA THR A 96 31.48 23.59 -47.46
C THR A 96 32.02 22.97 -46.15
N SER A 97 31.67 21.73 -45.79
CA SER A 97 32.16 20.44 -46.33
C SER A 97 33.59 20.01 -45.93
N HIS A 98 33.71 18.77 -45.43
CA HIS A 98 34.80 17.84 -45.77
C HIS A 98 34.50 16.43 -45.27
N ALA A 99 34.56 15.44 -46.18
CA ALA A 99 34.67 14.03 -45.82
C ALA A 99 36.15 13.64 -45.70
N LYS A 100 36.46 12.66 -44.83
CA LYS A 100 37.76 11.96 -44.82
C LYS A 100 37.54 10.45 -44.66
N ASN A 101 38.45 9.69 -45.26
CA ASN A 101 38.33 8.25 -45.47
C ASN A 101 38.64 7.44 -44.20
N VAL A 102 38.00 6.28 -44.08
CA VAL A 102 38.43 5.18 -43.20
C VAL A 102 39.13 4.13 -44.07
N PRO A 103 40.38 3.73 -43.79
CA PRO A 103 41.02 2.62 -44.49
C PRO A 103 40.52 1.27 -43.96
N THR A 104 40.53 0.25 -44.81
CA THR A 104 40.23 -1.14 -44.45
C THR A 104 41.53 -1.91 -44.29
N GLU A 105 41.68 -2.69 -43.21
CA GLU A 105 42.74 -3.68 -43.07
C GLU A 105 42.17 -5.08 -42.80
N THR A 106 43.02 -6.10 -42.92
CA THR A 106 42.64 -7.49 -43.19
C THR A 106 43.22 -8.48 -42.19
N SER A 107 42.78 -9.74 -42.30
CA SER A 107 43.02 -10.84 -41.36
C SER A 107 44.44 -11.40 -41.33
N ALA A 108 44.94 -11.65 -40.13
CA ALA A 108 45.89 -12.70 -39.75
C ALA A 108 45.83 -12.85 -38.22
N ASN A 109 46.20 -13.95 -37.56
CA ASN A 109 46.21 -15.39 -37.85
C ASN A 109 46.38 -16.07 -36.45
N ASP A 110 46.16 -17.38 -36.32
CA ASP A 110 46.35 -18.07 -35.03
C ASP A 110 47.81 -18.00 -34.56
N ALA A 111 48.01 -17.66 -33.28
CA ALA A 111 49.29 -17.63 -32.57
C ALA A 111 49.08 -18.13 -31.13
N ASP A 112 50.08 -18.79 -30.55
CA ASP A 112 49.94 -19.54 -29.29
C ASP A 112 49.52 -18.66 -28.09
N GLU A 113 48.46 -19.06 -27.38
CA GLU A 113 47.83 -18.26 -26.31
C GLU A 113 48.76 -17.98 -25.12
N ASP A 114 49.80 -18.80 -24.90
CA ASP A 114 50.80 -18.59 -23.86
C ASP A 114 51.81 -17.48 -24.20
N GLU A 115 52.12 -17.24 -25.49
CA GLU A 115 53.05 -16.17 -25.89
C GLU A 115 52.36 -14.79 -25.87
N VAL A 116 51.10 -14.73 -26.31
CA VAL A 116 50.28 -13.49 -26.27
C VAL A 116 50.01 -12.99 -24.85
N GLN A 117 49.90 -13.90 -23.86
CA GLN A 117 49.78 -13.52 -22.45
C GLN A 117 51.03 -12.81 -21.91
N GLY A 118 52.21 -13.08 -22.48
CA GLY A 118 53.49 -12.51 -22.04
C GLY A 118 53.60 -10.99 -22.20
N GLU A 119 52.90 -10.39 -23.16
CA GLU A 119 52.85 -8.93 -23.32
C GLU A 119 51.76 -8.27 -22.45
N LEU A 120 50.78 -9.02 -21.97
CA LEU A 120 49.59 -8.49 -21.27
C LEU A 120 49.81 -8.31 -19.76
N ILE A 121 50.70 -9.09 -19.15
CA ILE A 121 51.02 -9.01 -17.71
C ILE A 121 52.54 -8.90 -17.50
N HIS A 122 52.95 -8.16 -16.48
CA HIS A 122 54.35 -8.09 -16.05
C HIS A 122 54.79 -9.48 -15.55
N PRO A 123 55.90 -10.08 -16.02
CA PRO A 123 56.23 -11.49 -15.75
C PRO A 123 56.16 -11.89 -14.27
N ALA A 124 56.78 -11.09 -13.39
CA ALA A 124 56.80 -11.35 -11.94
C ALA A 124 55.42 -11.26 -11.24
N LEU A 125 54.36 -10.77 -11.91
CA LEU A 125 53.02 -10.69 -11.32
C LEU A 125 52.44 -12.10 -11.08
N ARG A 126 52.74 -13.06 -11.96
CA ARG A 126 52.25 -14.45 -11.85
C ARG A 126 52.79 -15.11 -10.57
N ASP A 127 54.07 -14.89 -10.27
CA ASP A 127 54.72 -15.36 -9.04
C ASP A 127 54.25 -14.64 -7.78
N ALA A 128 53.80 -13.38 -7.91
CA ALA A 128 53.37 -12.55 -6.79
C ALA A 128 51.91 -12.80 -6.37
N ILE A 129 51.08 -13.42 -7.21
CA ILE A 129 49.67 -13.75 -6.88
C ILE A 129 49.56 -15.25 -6.56
N LEU A 130 49.69 -15.58 -5.27
CA LEU A 130 49.57 -16.94 -4.72
C LEU A 130 48.11 -17.34 -4.48
N ILE A 131 47.28 -17.17 -5.52
CA ILE A 131 45.88 -17.60 -5.58
C ILE A 131 45.70 -18.30 -6.93
N PRO A 132 45.97 -19.62 -7.03
CA PRO A 132 45.95 -20.35 -8.29
C PRO A 132 44.65 -20.17 -9.07
N GLU A 133 43.50 -20.22 -8.38
CA GLU A 133 42.18 -20.13 -8.99
C GLU A 133 41.83 -18.73 -9.54
N LEU A 134 42.68 -17.72 -9.30
CA LEU A 134 42.55 -16.43 -9.99
C LEU A 134 42.91 -16.53 -11.47
N TRP A 135 43.77 -17.49 -11.82
CA TRP A 135 44.24 -17.77 -13.17
C TRP A 135 43.33 -18.73 -13.94
N ASP A 136 42.27 -19.25 -13.31
CA ASP A 136 41.19 -20.00 -13.97
C ASP A 136 40.31 -19.08 -14.86
N VAL A 137 40.41 -17.75 -14.70
CA VAL A 137 39.77 -16.75 -15.57
C VAL A 137 40.79 -16.26 -16.61
N PRO A 138 40.53 -16.43 -17.93
CA PRO A 138 41.47 -16.03 -18.98
C PRO A 138 41.89 -14.57 -18.86
N VAL A 139 43.20 -14.30 -19.02
CA VAL A 139 43.76 -12.94 -18.89
C VAL A 139 43.10 -11.95 -19.84
N LEU A 140 42.71 -12.38 -21.04
CA LEU A 140 41.99 -11.57 -22.03
C LEU A 140 40.60 -11.11 -21.57
N GLU A 141 39.97 -11.80 -20.61
CA GLU A 141 38.68 -11.44 -20.01
C GLU A 141 38.82 -10.51 -18.79
N TRP A 142 40.05 -10.22 -18.34
CA TRP A 142 40.27 -9.33 -17.20
C TRP A 142 39.86 -7.89 -17.54
N PRO A 143 39.18 -7.15 -16.64
CA PRO A 143 38.74 -5.79 -16.94
C PRO A 143 39.90 -4.88 -17.36
N ALA A 144 39.68 -3.97 -18.32
CA ALA A 144 40.76 -3.20 -18.94
C ALA A 144 41.64 -2.38 -17.96
N LEU A 145 41.10 -1.97 -16.81
CA LEU A 145 41.88 -1.34 -15.74
C LEU A 145 42.83 -2.33 -15.05
N VAL A 146 42.41 -3.59 -14.88
CA VAL A 146 43.28 -4.68 -14.40
C VAL A 146 44.40 -4.96 -15.39
N LEU A 147 44.10 -5.03 -16.69
CA LEU A 147 45.15 -5.20 -17.72
C LEU A 147 46.16 -4.05 -17.74
N LYS A 148 45.74 -2.81 -17.44
CA LYS A 148 46.66 -1.69 -17.21
C LYS A 148 47.51 -1.89 -15.94
N MET A 149 46.89 -2.27 -14.82
CA MET A 149 47.60 -2.55 -13.56
C MET A 149 48.57 -3.72 -13.68
N ALA A 150 48.19 -4.79 -14.39
CA ALA A 150 48.93 -6.03 -14.47
C ALA A 150 50.26 -5.90 -15.22
N LYS A 151 50.40 -4.89 -16.09
CA LYS A 151 51.68 -4.53 -16.74
C LYS A 151 52.67 -3.84 -15.80
N LEU A 152 52.28 -3.51 -14.56
CA LEU A 152 53.16 -2.90 -13.57
C LEU A 152 53.90 -3.96 -12.75
N LYS A 153 55.11 -3.60 -12.29
CA LYS A 153 55.91 -4.46 -11.42
C LYS A 153 55.22 -4.63 -10.06
N PRO A 154 54.97 -5.87 -9.58
CA PRO A 154 54.40 -6.10 -8.26
C PRO A 154 55.31 -5.57 -7.15
N GLN A 155 54.70 -5.01 -6.12
CA GLN A 155 55.35 -4.46 -4.94
C GLN A 155 55.39 -5.47 -3.79
N ARG A 156 54.43 -6.41 -3.75
CA ARG A 156 54.32 -7.44 -2.70
C ARG A 156 53.51 -8.66 -3.16
N THR A 157 53.75 -9.78 -2.49
CA THR A 157 53.04 -11.05 -2.72
C THR A 157 51.66 -11.06 -2.04
N VAL A 158 50.62 -11.49 -2.75
CA VAL A 158 49.24 -11.61 -2.26
C VAL A 158 48.86 -13.10 -2.14
N GLN A 159 48.23 -13.48 -1.03
CA GLN A 159 47.85 -14.87 -0.71
C GLN A 159 46.52 -14.90 0.07
N MET A 160 45.64 -15.89 -0.18
CA MET A 160 44.35 -15.98 0.53
C MET A 160 44.42 -16.82 1.82
N LYS A 161 44.68 -16.16 2.95
CA LYS A 161 44.62 -16.78 4.28
C LYS A 161 43.19 -16.85 4.81
N SER A 162 42.72 -18.04 5.21
CA SER A 162 41.48 -18.14 6.00
C SER A 162 41.71 -17.74 7.46
N LYS A 163 40.63 -17.38 8.18
CA LYS A 163 40.66 -17.14 9.65
C LYS A 163 41.14 -18.32 10.48
N ALA A 164 41.29 -19.52 9.89
CA ALA A 164 41.76 -20.74 10.55
C ALA A 164 43.17 -21.18 10.11
N GLY A 165 43.94 -20.31 9.45
CA GLY A 165 45.33 -20.59 9.05
C GLY A 165 45.50 -21.57 7.90
N LYS A 166 44.42 -22.18 7.40
CA LYS A 166 44.42 -23.02 6.19
C LYS A 166 44.24 -22.17 4.94
N THR A 167 44.86 -22.56 3.84
CA THR A 167 44.48 -22.10 2.49
C THR A 167 43.02 -22.49 2.25
N ALA A 168 42.22 -21.55 1.74
CA ALA A 168 40.82 -21.79 1.40
C ALA A 168 40.65 -21.65 -0.11
N ILE A 169 39.73 -22.43 -0.69
CA ILE A 169 39.44 -22.36 -2.13
C ILE A 169 38.79 -21.00 -2.44
N PHE A 170 39.28 -20.31 -3.45
CA PHE A 170 38.72 -19.05 -3.94
C PHE A 170 37.36 -19.31 -4.61
N LYS A 171 36.27 -19.07 -3.87
CA LYS A 171 34.91 -19.12 -4.40
C LYS A 171 34.24 -17.76 -4.23
N SER A 172 34.13 -17.03 -5.35
CA SER A 172 33.37 -15.79 -5.45
C SER A 172 32.19 -15.98 -6.39
N ASN A 173 31.07 -15.30 -6.09
CA ASN A 173 29.97 -15.14 -7.05
C ASN A 173 30.28 -14.05 -8.10
N TYR A 174 31.35 -13.29 -7.88
CA TYR A 174 31.80 -12.16 -8.69
C TYR A 174 33.35 -12.22 -8.76
N PRO A 175 33.95 -13.02 -9.67
CA PRO A 175 35.41 -13.14 -9.76
C PRO A 175 36.10 -11.83 -10.13
N GLU A 176 35.48 -11.03 -11.01
CA GLU A 176 36.04 -9.82 -11.62
C GLU A 176 36.44 -8.73 -10.61
N PHE A 177 35.61 -8.44 -9.61
CA PHE A 177 35.95 -7.48 -8.56
C PHE A 177 37.12 -7.95 -7.67
N ASN A 178 37.23 -9.25 -7.44
CA ASN A 178 38.35 -9.81 -6.70
C ASN A 178 39.63 -9.84 -7.55
N ILE A 179 39.55 -10.08 -8.86
CA ILE A 179 40.68 -9.93 -9.80
C ILE A 179 41.22 -8.49 -9.75
N VAL A 180 40.35 -7.49 -9.86
CA VAL A 180 40.73 -6.07 -9.70
C VAL A 180 41.44 -5.85 -8.36
N ALA A 181 40.85 -6.31 -7.26
CA ALA A 181 41.36 -6.01 -5.93
C ALA A 181 42.62 -6.80 -5.53
N VAL A 182 42.80 -8.03 -6.03
CA VAL A 182 44.04 -8.83 -5.86
C VAL A 182 45.19 -8.21 -6.64
N VAL A 183 44.98 -7.88 -7.92
CA VAL A 183 46.03 -7.24 -8.75
C VAL A 183 46.37 -5.85 -8.17
N ALA A 184 45.38 -5.05 -7.78
CA ALA A 184 45.61 -3.76 -7.11
C ALA A 184 46.39 -3.91 -5.80
N GLN A 185 46.09 -4.92 -4.96
CA GLN A 185 46.87 -5.21 -3.75
C GLN A 185 48.30 -5.72 -4.04
N CYS A 186 48.56 -6.22 -5.25
CA CYS A 186 49.85 -6.76 -5.67
C CYS A 186 50.78 -5.68 -6.23
N VAL A 187 50.25 -4.73 -7.02
CA VAL A 187 51.02 -3.66 -7.68
C VAL A 187 50.93 -2.29 -7.00
N GLY A 188 49.90 -2.05 -6.19
CA GLY A 188 49.69 -0.79 -5.46
C GLY A 188 50.59 -0.65 -4.22
N HIS A 189 50.64 0.57 -3.68
CA HIS A 189 51.43 0.90 -2.49
C HIS A 189 50.57 0.88 -1.23
N GLU A 190 51.16 0.50 -0.09
CA GLU A 190 50.45 0.57 1.20
C GLU A 190 50.13 2.03 1.56
N ALA A 191 48.89 2.31 2.00
CA ALA A 191 48.54 3.63 2.51
C ALA A 191 49.32 3.93 3.81
N PRO A 192 49.60 5.21 4.14
CA PRO A 192 50.35 5.57 5.35
C PRO A 192 49.71 5.08 6.66
N GLU A 193 48.39 4.92 6.68
CA GLU A 193 47.62 4.39 7.80
C GLU A 193 46.77 3.19 7.32
N PRO A 194 47.36 1.99 7.17
CA PRO A 194 46.62 0.81 6.75
C PRO A 194 45.74 0.32 7.90
N CYS A 195 44.50 -0.11 7.61
CA CYS A 195 43.62 -0.62 8.66
C CYS A 195 44.22 -1.89 9.31
N SER A 196 43.87 -2.14 10.57
CA SER A 196 44.37 -3.29 11.36
C SER A 196 44.22 -4.65 10.68
N THR A 197 43.24 -4.80 9.77
CA THR A 197 43.02 -6.05 9.01
C THR A 197 43.96 -6.18 7.81
N CYS A 198 44.37 -5.06 7.20
CA CYS A 198 45.41 -5.02 6.17
C CYS A 198 46.80 -5.18 6.80
N SER A 199 47.09 -4.50 7.91
CA SER A 199 48.33 -4.65 8.68
C SER A 199 48.57 -6.10 9.14
N ALA A 200 47.49 -6.85 9.42
CA ALA A 200 47.55 -8.27 9.77
C ALA A 200 47.65 -9.23 8.56
N GLY A 201 47.59 -8.74 7.32
CA GLY A 201 47.65 -9.54 6.10
C GLY A 201 46.57 -10.62 6.00
N GLY A 202 45.34 -10.33 6.44
CA GLY A 202 44.29 -11.33 6.66
C GLY A 202 42.85 -10.84 6.46
N GLY A 203 42.64 -9.87 5.57
CA GLY A 203 41.33 -9.26 5.29
C GLY A 203 40.65 -9.76 4.01
N ARG A 204 39.35 -9.44 3.87
CA ARG A 204 38.73 -9.35 2.54
C ARG A 204 39.32 -8.16 1.80
N PHE A 205 39.35 -8.23 0.47
CA PHE A 205 39.98 -7.23 -0.40
C PHE A 205 39.20 -5.90 -0.43
N THR A 206 39.41 -5.02 0.55
CA THR A 206 38.83 -3.66 0.60
C THR A 206 39.86 -2.63 0.12
N GLY A 207 39.52 -1.87 -0.93
CA GLY A 207 40.49 -0.99 -1.62
C GLY A 207 41.08 0.16 -0.79
N GLY A 208 40.35 0.65 0.22
CA GLY A 208 40.69 1.87 0.99
C GLY A 208 41.96 1.85 1.87
N CYS A 209 42.84 0.86 1.71
CA CYS A 209 44.14 0.81 2.40
C CYS A 209 45.33 0.68 1.42
N ILE A 210 45.08 0.76 0.11
CA ILE A 210 46.11 0.71 -0.93
C ILE A 210 45.98 1.92 -1.85
N LEU A 211 47.08 2.64 -2.00
CA LEU A 211 47.19 3.75 -2.92
C LEU A 211 47.49 3.25 -4.34
N PRO A 212 46.91 3.89 -5.39
CA PRO A 212 47.22 3.55 -6.76
C PRO A 212 48.72 3.72 -7.07
N PRO A 213 49.27 2.88 -7.96
CA PRO A 213 50.54 3.18 -8.61
C PRO A 213 50.47 4.52 -9.34
N ALA A 214 51.56 5.29 -9.30
CA ALA A 214 51.65 6.55 -10.03
C ALA A 214 51.41 6.34 -11.54
N GLY A 215 50.49 7.11 -12.12
CA GLY A 215 50.10 6.99 -13.53
C GLY A 215 48.86 6.12 -13.81
N ILE A 216 48.23 5.51 -12.80
CA ILE A 216 46.90 4.89 -12.93
C ILE A 216 45.85 5.73 -12.19
N GLU A 217 45.20 6.62 -12.94
CA GLU A 217 44.00 7.35 -12.52
C GLU A 217 42.77 6.41 -12.53
N GLY A 218 41.82 6.62 -11.62
CA GLY A 218 40.56 5.87 -11.57
C GLY A 218 40.57 4.63 -10.65
N LEU A 219 41.49 4.55 -9.70
CA LEU A 219 41.53 3.48 -8.68
C LEU A 219 40.80 3.90 -7.39
N ASP A 220 40.86 5.19 -7.09
CA ASP A 220 39.88 5.94 -6.29
C ASP A 220 38.46 5.81 -6.88
N GLN A 221 38.35 5.76 -8.21
CA GLN A 221 37.10 5.37 -8.87
C GLN A 221 36.78 3.89 -8.70
N VAL A 222 37.71 2.93 -8.55
CA VAL A 222 37.35 1.51 -8.26
C VAL A 222 36.57 1.38 -6.96
N SER A 223 36.88 2.18 -5.93
CA SER A 223 36.05 2.29 -4.72
C SER A 223 34.66 2.90 -4.94
N ASN A 224 34.39 3.48 -6.12
CA ASN A 224 33.18 4.25 -6.44
C ASN A 224 32.60 3.94 -7.85
N TYR A 225 32.99 2.83 -8.51
CA TYR A 225 32.83 2.67 -9.97
C TYR A 225 31.40 2.27 -10.36
N ARG A 226 30.49 3.24 -10.33
CA ARG A 226 29.26 3.15 -11.13
C ARG A 226 29.64 3.28 -12.60
N TRP A 227 29.43 2.21 -13.35
CA TRP A 227 29.63 2.19 -14.81
C TRP A 227 28.72 3.20 -15.52
N PRO A 228 29.10 3.68 -16.73
CA PRO A 228 28.31 4.64 -17.50
C PRO A 228 26.88 4.20 -17.80
N GLU A 229 26.02 5.18 -18.07
CA GLU A 229 24.57 5.04 -18.03
C GLU A 229 23.98 4.43 -19.31
N SER A 230 23.65 3.13 -19.28
CA SER A 230 22.52 2.58 -20.07
C SER A 230 22.08 1.18 -19.60
N LEU A 231 20.86 1.12 -19.05
CA LEU A 231 19.98 -0.07 -18.98
C LEU A 231 20.64 -1.42 -18.59
N VAL A 232 21.31 -1.46 -17.43
CA VAL A 232 21.59 -2.71 -16.69
C VAL A 232 21.01 -2.62 -15.27
N TYR A 233 20.14 -3.56 -14.93
CA TYR A 233 19.42 -3.60 -13.65
C TYR A 233 20.24 -4.33 -12.58
N TYR A 234 21.18 -3.62 -11.94
CA TYR A 234 22.00 -4.16 -10.86
C TYR A 234 21.17 -4.43 -9.58
N PRO A 235 21.10 -5.67 -9.06
CA PRO A 235 20.30 -5.97 -7.86
C PRO A 235 20.90 -5.42 -6.55
N ASP A 236 22.23 -5.28 -6.49
CA ASP A 236 22.96 -5.28 -5.22
C ASP A 236 23.39 -3.90 -4.69
N THR A 237 23.23 -2.82 -5.48
CA THR A 237 23.35 -1.45 -4.96
C THR A 237 21.97 -0.79 -4.90
N ILE A 238 21.39 -0.74 -3.69
CA ILE A 238 20.12 -0.03 -3.46
C ILE A 238 20.34 1.44 -3.86
N PRO A 239 19.58 1.98 -4.84
CA PRO A 239 19.76 3.37 -5.26
C PRO A 239 19.45 4.33 -4.10
N PRO A 240 20.21 5.44 -3.96
CA PRO A 240 19.97 6.43 -2.91
C PRO A 240 18.51 6.86 -2.94
N SER A 241 17.85 6.85 -1.78
CA SER A 241 16.47 7.29 -1.68
C SER A 241 16.40 8.80 -1.57
N SER A 242 15.49 9.42 -2.30
CA SER A 242 15.14 10.82 -2.15
C SER A 242 14.69 11.11 -0.71
N PRO A 243 14.67 12.39 -0.27
CA PRO A 243 14.18 12.76 1.06
C PRO A 243 12.80 12.14 1.34
N TRP A 244 11.95 12.10 0.32
CA TRP A 244 10.57 11.65 0.46
C TRP A 244 10.40 10.13 0.34
N ALA A 245 11.15 9.45 -0.54
CA ALA A 245 11.18 7.98 -0.61
C ALA A 245 11.84 7.34 0.62
N LYS A 246 12.71 8.09 1.31
CA LYS A 246 13.27 7.71 2.62
C LYS A 246 12.24 7.85 3.74
N ARG A 247 11.41 8.90 3.70
CA ARG A 247 10.40 9.21 4.73
C ARG A 247 9.11 8.38 4.60
N TYR A 248 8.71 8.02 3.39
CA TYR A 248 7.54 7.17 3.10
C TYR A 248 8.00 5.98 2.24
N PRO A 249 8.64 4.96 2.84
CA PRO A 249 9.32 3.87 2.13
C PRO A 249 8.37 2.80 1.56
N VAL A 250 7.16 3.18 1.14
CA VAL A 250 6.11 2.28 0.64
C VAL A 250 6.57 1.65 -0.67
N LYS A 251 6.68 0.31 -0.72
CA LYS A 251 7.27 -0.39 -1.88
C LYS A 251 6.53 -0.09 -3.19
N GLU A 252 5.20 -0.17 -3.18
CA GLU A 252 4.35 0.02 -4.37
C GLU A 252 4.44 1.45 -4.95
N SER A 253 4.65 2.47 -4.12
CA SER A 253 4.71 3.87 -4.55
C SER A 253 6.15 4.39 -4.71
N THR A 254 7.12 3.54 -5.09
CA THR A 254 8.51 4.00 -5.31
C THR A 254 9.09 3.60 -6.67
N VAL A 255 9.91 4.49 -7.24
CA VAL A 255 10.45 4.41 -8.60
C VAL A 255 11.94 4.71 -8.59
N ILE A 256 12.67 4.22 -9.59
CA ILE A 256 14.06 4.62 -9.82
C ILE A 256 14.04 5.60 -10.99
N VAL A 257 14.48 6.84 -10.74
CA VAL A 257 14.60 7.92 -11.73
C VAL A 257 15.98 8.53 -11.54
N ASN A 258 16.78 8.60 -12.62
CA ASN A 258 18.15 9.15 -12.63
C ASN A 258 19.01 8.56 -11.49
N THR A 259 19.03 7.23 -11.41
CA THR A 259 19.68 6.41 -10.36
C THR A 259 19.23 6.64 -8.91
N THR A 260 18.18 7.45 -8.68
CA THR A 260 17.64 7.79 -7.36
C THR A 260 16.29 7.10 -7.14
N LYS A 261 16.08 6.49 -5.97
CA LYS A 261 14.76 5.97 -5.59
C LYS A 261 13.86 7.14 -5.15
N ARG A 262 12.87 7.51 -5.95
CA ARG A 262 11.88 8.57 -5.66
C ARG A 262 10.54 7.99 -5.20
N SER A 263 9.73 8.82 -4.55
CA SER A 263 8.36 8.48 -4.14
C SER A 263 7.37 8.95 -5.19
N LEU A 264 6.35 8.14 -5.48
CA LEU A 264 5.16 8.50 -6.24
C LEU A 264 4.04 9.06 -5.35
N LEU A 265 4.32 9.28 -4.06
CA LEU A 265 3.45 10.09 -3.22
C LEU A 265 3.66 11.58 -3.52
N ALA A 266 4.88 12.06 -3.77
CA ALA A 266 5.27 12.44 -5.13
C ALA A 266 4.27 13.20 -6.04
N PRO A 267 3.58 14.30 -5.65
CA PRO A 267 2.87 15.11 -6.63
C PRO A 267 3.91 15.64 -7.62
N HIS A 268 3.78 15.17 -8.84
CA HIS A 268 4.74 15.40 -9.92
C HIS A 268 4.46 16.75 -10.61
N CYS A 269 3.21 17.17 -10.50
CA CYS A 269 2.67 18.48 -10.84
C CYS A 269 2.01 19.08 -9.59
N PRO A 270 2.19 20.37 -9.31
CA PRO A 270 3.24 21.28 -9.83
C PRO A 270 4.65 20.77 -9.52
N ARG A 271 5.70 21.29 -10.17
CA ARG A 271 7.05 20.68 -10.07
C ARG A 271 7.77 21.07 -8.78
N ILE A 272 7.67 20.20 -7.76
CA ILE A 272 8.43 20.33 -6.51
C ILE A 272 9.51 19.23 -6.45
N ASN A 273 10.78 19.60 -6.28
CA ASN A 273 11.94 18.71 -6.43
C ASN A 273 12.12 17.72 -5.26
N ASP A 274 11.26 16.69 -5.21
CA ASP A 274 11.23 15.62 -4.19
C ASP A 274 11.19 16.15 -2.73
N PRO A 275 10.21 17.03 -2.43
CA PRO A 275 10.22 17.78 -1.19
C PRO A 275 10.14 16.87 0.03
N LYS A 276 10.88 17.21 1.08
CA LYS A 276 10.78 16.50 2.36
C LYS A 276 9.41 16.76 3.04
N TYR A 277 8.81 17.91 2.76
CA TYR A 277 7.69 18.51 3.49
C TYR A 277 6.69 19.21 2.54
N TYR A 278 5.43 19.35 2.96
CA TYR A 278 4.29 19.75 2.11
C TYR A 278 4.21 21.23 1.74
N ASP A 279 4.80 22.12 2.52
CA ASP A 279 4.78 23.57 2.33
C ASP A 279 6.04 24.08 1.62
N GLN A 280 6.85 23.18 1.06
CA GLN A 280 7.93 23.57 0.14
C GLN A 280 7.29 24.20 -1.10
N HIS A 281 7.63 25.46 -1.34
CA HIS A 281 7.09 26.22 -2.45
C HIS A 281 7.53 25.63 -3.79
N GLN A 282 6.70 25.85 -4.80
CA GLN A 282 7.03 25.60 -6.20
C GLN A 282 8.28 26.38 -6.61
N ASP A 283 8.96 25.85 -7.62
CA ASP A 283 9.99 26.60 -8.31
C ASP A 283 9.35 27.35 -9.48
N GLU A 284 9.02 28.63 -9.25
CA GLU A 284 8.33 29.51 -10.21
C GLU A 284 9.10 29.65 -11.55
N PHE A 285 10.39 29.28 -11.61
CA PHE A 285 11.20 29.24 -12.83
C PHE A 285 11.17 27.86 -13.54
N PHE A 286 10.62 26.81 -12.92
CA PHE A 286 10.50 25.46 -13.47
C PHE A 286 9.06 24.96 -13.60
N ASP A 287 8.04 25.72 -13.19
CA ASP A 287 6.60 25.47 -13.46
C ASP A 287 6.20 25.66 -14.95
N HIS A 288 7.15 25.46 -15.86
CA HIS A 288 6.86 25.12 -17.23
C HIS A 288 6.18 23.74 -17.30
N GLY A 289 5.12 23.63 -18.11
CA GLY A 289 4.33 22.41 -18.27
C GLY A 289 5.16 21.19 -18.71
N LEU A 290 4.59 19.99 -18.53
CA LEU A 290 5.27 18.73 -18.85
C LEU A 290 5.64 18.66 -20.34
N TRP A 291 6.94 18.80 -20.63
CA TRP A 291 7.44 18.97 -22.00
C TRP A 291 7.49 17.68 -22.83
N THR A 292 7.54 16.51 -22.17
CA THR A 292 7.75 15.23 -22.86
C THR A 292 6.79 14.14 -22.39
N LEU A 293 6.39 13.26 -23.31
CA LEU A 293 5.49 12.13 -23.01
C LEU A 293 5.95 11.22 -21.84
N PRO A 294 7.26 10.94 -21.63
CA PRO A 294 7.72 10.21 -20.44
C PRO A 294 7.48 10.95 -19.10
N GLU A 295 7.51 12.29 -19.10
CA GLU A 295 7.20 13.08 -17.90
C GLU A 295 5.69 13.09 -17.65
N ILE A 296 4.87 13.16 -18.69
CA ILE A 296 3.40 13.01 -18.61
C ILE A 296 3.03 11.62 -18.08
N ASP A 297 3.67 10.56 -18.59
CA ASP A 297 3.52 9.19 -18.09
C ASP A 297 3.85 9.08 -16.59
N SER A 298 4.99 9.64 -16.18
CA SER A 298 5.41 9.65 -14.78
C SER A 298 4.48 10.48 -13.90
N ALA A 299 3.94 11.60 -14.40
CA ALA A 299 3.02 12.45 -13.64
C ALA A 299 1.67 11.76 -13.42
N TYR A 300 1.03 11.32 -14.51
CA TYR A 300 -0.27 10.64 -14.44
C TYR A 300 -0.19 9.37 -13.61
N TRP A 301 0.88 8.58 -13.75
CA TRP A 301 1.05 7.36 -12.95
C TRP A 301 1.30 7.67 -11.47
N SER A 302 2.02 8.75 -11.15
CA SER A 302 2.16 9.25 -9.76
C SER A 302 0.81 9.65 -9.18
N GLU A 303 0.05 10.47 -9.91
CA GLU A 303 -1.25 10.98 -9.48
C GLU A 303 -2.27 9.85 -9.30
N LYS A 304 -2.29 8.82 -10.16
CA LYS A 304 -3.14 7.64 -9.96
C LYS A 304 -2.79 6.85 -8.70
N ILE A 305 -1.51 6.73 -8.33
CA ILE A 305 -1.13 6.15 -7.03
C ILE A 305 -1.62 7.02 -5.87
N GLN A 306 -1.58 8.34 -6.00
CA GLN A 306 -2.04 9.27 -4.97
C GLN A 306 -3.57 9.23 -4.79
N GLU A 307 -4.33 9.26 -5.89
CA GLU A 307 -5.78 9.03 -5.87
C GLU A 307 -6.13 7.71 -5.15
N ARG A 308 -5.44 6.61 -5.46
CA ARG A 308 -5.64 5.32 -4.78
C ARG A 308 -5.18 5.33 -3.31
N SER A 309 -4.19 6.14 -2.93
CA SER A 309 -3.61 6.18 -1.58
C SER A 309 -4.31 7.16 -0.64
N PHE A 310 -4.99 8.18 -1.17
CA PHE A 310 -5.56 9.32 -0.44
C PHE A 310 -7.03 9.59 -0.81
N TRP A 311 -7.78 8.54 -1.17
CA TRP A 311 -9.20 8.58 -1.54
C TRP A 311 -9.55 9.70 -2.55
N GLY A 312 -8.83 9.72 -3.69
CA GLY A 312 -9.03 10.67 -4.79
C GLY A 312 -8.31 12.00 -4.64
N THR A 313 -7.48 12.18 -3.60
CA THR A 313 -6.80 13.46 -3.34
C THR A 313 -5.37 13.49 -3.90
N PRO A 314 -5.04 14.44 -4.80
CA PRO A 314 -3.66 14.69 -5.23
C PRO A 314 -2.81 15.16 -4.04
N THR A 315 -1.57 14.67 -3.91
CA THR A 315 -0.73 14.99 -2.75
C THR A 315 -0.40 16.48 -2.63
N PHE A 316 -0.41 17.22 -3.74
CA PHE A 316 -0.21 18.67 -3.73
C PHE A 316 -1.32 19.39 -2.92
N GLN A 317 -2.60 19.03 -3.13
CA GLN A 317 -3.74 19.64 -2.44
C GLN A 317 -3.76 19.34 -0.93
N LEU A 318 -3.02 18.32 -0.48
CA LEU A 318 -2.85 18.04 0.94
C LEU A 318 -2.07 19.15 1.65
N ALA A 319 -1.31 20.00 0.94
CA ALA A 319 -0.57 21.08 1.55
C ALA A 319 -1.51 22.05 2.28
N ALA A 320 -2.62 22.49 1.67
CA ALA A 320 -3.63 23.36 2.30
C ALA A 320 -4.11 22.80 3.65
N LEU A 321 -4.48 21.52 3.67
CA LEU A 321 -5.01 20.82 4.85
C LEU A 321 -3.99 20.68 6.00
N ASN A 322 -2.70 20.77 5.67
CA ASN A 322 -1.59 20.32 6.51
C ASN A 322 -0.61 21.45 6.90
N ARG A 323 -0.83 22.68 6.43
CA ARG A 323 0.06 23.85 6.61
C ARG A 323 -0.02 24.48 8.01
N HIS A 324 -1.17 24.34 8.68
CA HIS A 324 -1.52 25.09 9.89
C HIS A 324 -2.06 24.18 11.01
N LEU A 325 -1.83 24.62 12.25
CA LEU A 325 -2.27 23.98 13.48
C LEU A 325 -2.98 24.99 14.39
N THR A 326 -3.99 24.51 15.12
CA THR A 326 -4.87 25.31 15.96
C THR A 326 -4.81 24.81 17.40
N PHE A 327 -4.08 25.52 18.27
CA PHE A 327 -4.02 25.21 19.71
C PHE A 327 -4.82 26.19 20.59
N SER A 328 -5.73 26.95 19.99
CA SER A 328 -6.58 27.94 20.68
C SER A 328 -7.81 28.29 19.83
N SER A 329 -9.00 28.09 20.38
CA SER A 329 -10.27 28.64 19.87
C SER A 329 -10.46 30.07 20.36
N GLY A 330 -10.81 30.99 19.44
CA GLY A 330 -11.09 32.39 19.78
C GLY A 330 -10.80 33.36 18.62
N PRO A 331 -11.27 34.62 18.69
CA PRO A 331 -11.12 35.61 17.61
C PRO A 331 -9.65 36.03 17.37
N ASN A 332 -8.79 35.93 18.39
CA ASN A 332 -7.35 36.20 18.27
C ASN A 332 -6.59 34.91 17.88
N PHE A 333 -7.04 34.24 16.82
CA PHE A 333 -6.43 33.00 16.34
C PHE A 333 -5.03 33.24 15.76
N GLU A 334 -4.02 32.62 16.38
CA GLU A 334 -2.65 32.55 15.84
C GLU A 334 -2.44 31.18 15.15
N PRO A 335 -2.44 31.11 13.81
CA PRO A 335 -2.12 29.86 13.11
C PRO A 335 -0.67 29.46 13.36
N VAL A 336 -0.47 28.31 14.03
CA VAL A 336 0.88 27.77 14.27
C VAL A 336 1.33 27.01 13.01
N PRO A 337 2.50 27.31 12.41
CA PRO A 337 3.02 26.53 11.29
C PRO A 337 3.25 25.07 11.69
N SER A 338 2.83 24.13 10.84
CA SER A 338 2.86 22.69 11.15
C SER A 338 4.26 22.09 11.33
N GLY A 339 5.30 22.77 10.85
CA GLY A 339 6.69 22.46 11.12
C GLY A 339 7.71 23.26 10.29
N HIS A 340 7.40 23.62 9.05
CA HIS A 340 8.42 23.57 7.99
C HIS A 340 8.76 24.87 7.26
N GLN A 341 8.10 25.98 7.60
CA GLN A 341 8.19 27.23 6.83
C GLN A 341 9.57 27.92 6.86
N SER A 342 10.29 27.86 5.74
CA SER A 342 11.36 28.80 5.40
C SER A 342 10.82 30.08 4.73
N ARG A 343 10.29 31.00 5.54
CA ARG A 343 10.13 32.46 5.26
C ARG A 343 9.84 32.88 3.80
N VAL A 344 8.61 32.66 3.31
CA VAL A 344 8.05 33.52 2.25
C VAL A 344 7.55 34.86 2.83
N ASN A 345 8.43 35.51 3.61
CA ASN A 345 8.28 36.89 4.09
C ASN A 345 9.14 37.85 3.22
N ARG A 346 9.50 37.45 1.99
CA ARG A 346 10.42 38.21 1.12
C ARG A 346 9.96 38.40 -0.34
N VAL A 347 8.78 37.92 -0.72
CA VAL A 347 8.20 38.20 -2.06
C VAL A 347 7.58 39.61 -2.12
N LEU A 348 6.92 40.06 -1.04
CA LEU A 348 6.05 41.24 -1.05
C LEU A 348 6.66 42.50 -0.39
N GLY A 349 7.99 42.59 -0.31
CA GLY A 349 8.68 43.75 0.29
C GLY A 349 9.72 44.43 -0.59
N ALA A 350 10.32 43.73 -1.56
CA ALA A 350 11.47 44.25 -2.31
C ALA A 350 11.71 43.55 -3.67
N PHE A 351 10.70 43.56 -4.54
CA PHE A 351 10.98 43.86 -5.95
C PHE A 351 10.96 45.40 -6.09
N PRO A 352 11.87 46.00 -6.90
CA PRO A 352 11.81 45.78 -8.34
C PRO A 352 13.04 45.09 -8.97
N GLN A 353 14.21 45.07 -8.33
CA GLN A 353 15.47 44.70 -9.02
C GLN A 353 16.42 43.82 -8.19
N LEU A 354 16.79 42.67 -8.76
CA LEU A 354 18.13 42.06 -8.81
C LEU A 354 19.04 42.16 -7.55
N ASN A 355 19.12 41.08 -6.76
CA ASN A 355 20.27 40.14 -6.81
C ASN A 355 20.22 39.08 -5.70
N VAL A 356 20.56 37.83 -6.05
CA VAL A 356 20.80 36.74 -5.10
C VAL A 356 22.23 36.22 -5.29
N SER A 357 23.07 36.42 -4.29
CA SER A 357 24.35 35.72 -4.14
C SER A 357 24.64 35.52 -2.65
N GLY A 358 25.20 34.35 -2.30
CA GLY A 358 25.40 33.92 -0.91
C GLY A 358 24.38 32.88 -0.43
N SER A 359 24.79 31.62 -0.44
CA SER A 359 24.10 30.52 0.23
C SER A 359 24.22 30.65 1.75
N PRO A 360 23.22 30.20 2.52
CA PRO A 360 23.47 29.62 3.84
C PRO A 360 23.01 28.16 3.91
N SER A 361 23.93 27.31 4.37
CA SER A 361 23.65 25.95 4.84
C SER A 361 22.95 25.98 6.22
N THR A 362 22.59 24.79 6.72
CA THR A 362 22.00 24.47 8.04
C THR A 362 20.51 24.77 8.23
N SER A 363 19.83 23.84 8.92
CA SER A 363 18.37 23.82 9.12
C SER A 363 17.85 25.03 9.91
N PRO A 364 16.64 25.54 9.62
CA PRO A 364 16.13 26.76 10.26
C PRO A 364 15.79 26.54 11.74
N PRO A 365 16.16 27.46 12.65
CA PRO A 365 15.98 27.29 14.11
C PRO A 365 14.52 27.41 14.61
N ARG A 366 13.52 27.18 13.75
CA ARG A 366 12.09 27.38 14.03
C ARG A 366 11.33 26.13 14.49
N GLU A 367 11.74 24.93 14.07
CA GLU A 367 11.06 23.68 14.49
C GLU A 367 11.06 23.53 16.02
N GLY A 368 12.18 23.87 16.67
CA GLY A 368 12.30 23.89 18.14
C GLY A 368 11.44 24.95 18.85
N ASP A 369 11.05 26.04 18.19
CA ASP A 369 10.13 27.03 18.76
C ASP A 369 8.66 26.59 18.63
N ASN A 370 8.30 25.94 17.53
CA ASN A 370 6.98 25.33 17.36
C ASN A 370 6.75 24.22 18.41
N PHE A 371 7.76 23.40 18.71
CA PHE A 371 7.64 22.39 19.78
C PHE A 371 7.48 23.01 21.18
N LYS A 372 8.11 24.16 21.45
CA LYS A 372 7.84 24.96 22.67
C LYS A 372 6.42 25.55 22.68
N VAL A 373 5.77 25.78 21.54
CA VAL A 373 4.35 26.15 21.50
C VAL A 373 3.48 24.96 21.87
N TYR A 374 3.76 23.76 21.34
CA TYR A 374 3.06 22.53 21.73
C TYR A 374 3.20 22.23 23.23
N GLN A 375 4.40 22.25 23.80
CA GLN A 375 4.61 22.05 25.24
C GLN A 375 3.82 23.06 26.12
N ARG A 376 3.65 24.30 25.63
CA ARG A 376 2.89 25.35 26.33
C ARG A 376 1.37 25.23 26.15
N LYS A 377 0.86 25.21 24.91
CA LYS A 377 -0.59 25.23 24.58
C LYS A 377 -1.23 23.82 24.55
N GLY A 378 -0.45 22.76 24.41
CA GLY A 378 -0.91 21.36 24.37
C GLY A 378 -1.27 20.76 25.74
N LEU A 379 -1.84 19.56 25.74
CA LEU A 379 -2.34 18.85 26.93
C LEU A 379 -1.36 18.83 28.12
N LYS A 380 -1.89 19.06 29.32
CA LYS A 380 -1.23 18.86 30.61
C LYS A 380 -1.70 17.50 31.12
N ILE A 381 -0.74 16.60 31.28
CA ILE A 381 -1.00 15.20 31.57
C ILE A 381 -1.05 14.98 33.08
N ASP A 382 -2.13 14.39 33.57
CA ASP A 382 -2.29 14.05 34.99
C ASP A 382 -2.72 12.59 35.16
N GLU A 383 -1.71 11.72 35.18
CA GLU A 383 -1.83 10.27 35.35
C GLU A 383 -2.61 9.85 36.61
N THR A 384 -2.77 10.74 37.61
CA THR A 384 -3.54 10.45 38.83
C THR A 384 -5.04 10.49 38.62
N LYS A 385 -5.52 11.27 37.63
CA LYS A 385 -6.94 11.43 37.28
C LYS A 385 -7.46 10.36 36.32
N TRP A 386 -6.56 9.71 35.58
CA TRP A 386 -6.92 8.69 34.60
C TRP A 386 -7.76 7.56 35.20
N LEU A 387 -8.70 7.05 34.39
CA LEU A 387 -9.46 5.84 34.68
C LEU A 387 -8.50 4.66 34.91
N SER A 388 -8.81 3.75 35.84
CA SER A 388 -7.86 2.74 36.32
C SER A 388 -7.39 1.79 35.23
N PHE A 389 -8.21 1.56 34.21
CA PHE A 389 -7.90 0.73 33.05
C PHE A 389 -6.98 1.40 31.99
N LEU A 390 -6.64 2.68 32.15
CA LEU A 390 -5.70 3.42 31.30
C LEU A 390 -4.30 3.60 31.91
N ARG A 391 -4.15 3.31 33.21
CA ARG A 391 -2.93 3.58 33.98
C ARG A 391 -1.81 2.58 33.69
N LYS A 392 -0.56 2.98 33.99
CA LYS A 392 0.66 2.22 33.67
C LYS A 392 0.68 0.81 34.28
N ASP A 393 0.06 0.62 35.44
CA ASP A 393 -0.09 -0.66 36.12
C ASP A 393 -0.99 -1.67 35.39
N ARG A 394 -1.66 -1.27 34.30
CA ARG A 394 -2.43 -2.17 33.43
C ARG A 394 -1.67 -2.61 32.18
N TRP A 395 -0.42 -2.19 32.02
CA TRP A 395 0.38 -2.49 30.84
C TRP A 395 1.34 -3.66 31.05
N TYR A 396 1.35 -4.54 30.05
CA TYR A 396 2.25 -5.67 29.91
C TYR A 396 3.29 -5.40 28.82
N ASP A 397 4.54 -5.74 29.12
CA ASP A 397 5.67 -5.67 28.21
C ASP A 397 5.68 -6.91 27.30
N TRP A 398 5.94 -6.71 26.01
CA TRP A 398 5.91 -7.74 24.98
C TRP A 398 7.31 -8.20 24.62
N VAL A 399 7.52 -9.52 24.60
CA VAL A 399 8.75 -10.18 24.12
C VAL A 399 8.39 -11.18 23.04
N GLN A 400 8.95 -11.01 21.84
CA GLN A 400 8.77 -11.92 20.71
C GLN A 400 10.07 -12.66 20.42
N TYR A 401 10.02 -13.99 20.40
CA TYR A 401 11.15 -14.84 20.02
C TYR A 401 10.72 -16.02 19.14
N ALA A 402 11.58 -16.41 18.21
CA ALA A 402 11.41 -17.61 17.39
C ALA A 402 12.38 -18.69 17.90
N PRO A 403 11.89 -19.72 18.64
CA PRO A 403 12.74 -20.64 19.40
C PRO A 403 13.75 -21.44 18.57
N ASN A 404 13.58 -21.49 17.24
CA ASN A 404 14.43 -22.22 16.30
C ASN A 404 15.36 -21.31 15.45
N THR A 405 15.52 -20.02 15.79
CA THR A 405 16.34 -19.09 14.98
C THR A 405 17.33 -18.28 15.83
N ARG A 406 18.41 -17.80 15.20
CA ARG A 406 19.33 -16.80 15.79
C ARG A 406 18.87 -15.35 15.56
N ALA A 407 17.58 -15.11 15.25
CA ALA A 407 17.06 -13.76 15.20
C ALA A 407 17.09 -13.14 16.60
N ALA A 408 17.40 -11.84 16.70
CA ALA A 408 17.28 -11.13 17.97
C ALA A 408 15.81 -11.11 18.41
N SER A 409 15.56 -11.36 19.69
CA SER A 409 14.24 -11.15 20.28
C SER A 409 13.84 -9.68 20.15
N LYS A 410 12.61 -9.41 19.71
CA LYS A 410 12.06 -8.05 19.78
C LYS A 410 11.41 -7.86 21.14
N THR A 411 11.55 -6.66 21.71
CA THR A 411 10.97 -6.31 23.01
C THR A 411 10.35 -4.92 22.93
N TRP A 412 9.14 -4.77 23.48
CA TRP A 412 8.46 -3.50 23.69
C TRP A 412 8.02 -3.41 25.15
N SER A 413 8.30 -2.29 25.80
CA SER A 413 8.07 -2.13 27.24
C SER A 413 7.55 -0.72 27.54
N VAL A 414 6.57 -0.59 28.43
CA VAL A 414 6.18 0.72 28.97
C VAL A 414 7.20 1.26 29.97
N ASP A 415 8.15 0.44 30.43
CA ASP A 415 9.23 0.87 31.30
C ASP A 415 10.40 1.54 30.57
N ASP A 416 10.40 1.49 29.23
CA ASP A 416 11.25 2.35 28.40
C ASP A 416 10.69 3.80 28.34
N PRO A 417 11.43 4.83 28.79
CA PRO A 417 10.90 6.18 28.89
C PRO A 417 10.42 6.82 27.57
N PRO A 418 11.06 6.61 26.40
CA PRO A 418 10.52 7.06 25.11
C PRO A 418 9.15 6.47 24.81
N VAL A 419 8.95 5.15 24.98
CA VAL A 419 7.66 4.47 24.74
C VAL A 419 6.58 5.05 25.65
N TRP A 420 6.84 5.19 26.95
CA TRP A 420 5.85 5.78 27.87
C TRP A 420 5.54 7.25 27.52
N ASN A 421 6.55 8.06 27.21
CA ASN A 421 6.32 9.46 26.84
C ASN A 421 5.59 9.64 25.50
N ALA A 422 5.67 8.68 24.57
CA ALA A 422 4.83 8.65 23.38
C ALA A 422 3.38 8.26 23.67
N LEU A 423 3.14 7.34 24.62
CA LEU A 423 1.80 6.88 25.00
C LEU A 423 1.04 7.87 25.90
N ARG A 424 1.71 8.60 26.80
CA ARG A 424 1.04 9.46 27.80
C ARG A 424 0.07 10.51 27.21
N PRO A 425 0.37 11.23 26.11
CA PRO A 425 -0.59 12.15 25.49
C PRO A 425 -1.83 11.45 24.91
N ILE A 426 -1.66 10.20 24.46
CA ILE A 426 -2.72 9.37 23.86
C ILE A 426 -3.67 8.87 24.95
N LEU A 427 -3.10 8.42 26.07
CA LEU A 427 -3.84 8.00 27.27
C LEU A 427 -4.60 9.16 27.91
N GLU A 428 -3.98 10.34 28.02
CA GLU A 428 -4.63 11.57 28.46
C GLU A 428 -5.80 11.97 27.54
N LEU A 429 -5.61 11.89 26.22
CA LEU A 429 -6.66 12.19 25.25
C LEU A 429 -7.81 11.16 25.31
N THR A 430 -7.48 9.87 25.42
CA THR A 430 -8.45 8.77 25.60
C THR A 430 -9.27 8.96 26.89
N HIS A 431 -8.61 9.30 27.99
CA HIS A 431 -9.26 9.60 29.27
C HIS A 431 -10.24 10.77 29.15
N ARG A 432 -9.85 11.88 28.48
CA ARG A 432 -10.70 13.06 28.29
C ARG A 432 -11.90 12.78 27.38
N ILE A 433 -11.73 11.97 26.33
CA ILE A 433 -12.84 11.52 25.47
C ILE A 433 -13.85 10.72 26.31
N PHE A 434 -13.40 9.71 27.06
CA PHE A 434 -14.32 8.94 27.92
C PHE A 434 -14.96 9.78 29.02
N LYS A 435 -14.23 10.71 29.65
CA LYS A 435 -14.81 11.56 30.69
C LYS A 435 -15.90 12.48 30.11
N ALA A 436 -15.67 13.11 28.95
CA ALA A 436 -16.70 13.89 28.27
C ALA A 436 -17.91 13.03 27.87
N LEU A 437 -17.72 11.81 27.35
CA LEU A 437 -18.84 10.91 27.00
C LEU A 437 -19.64 10.44 28.22
N ILE A 438 -18.98 10.21 29.35
CA ILE A 438 -19.63 9.95 30.65
C ILE A 438 -20.42 11.17 31.11
N ASP A 439 -19.87 12.37 30.93
CA ASP A 439 -20.53 13.62 31.29
C ASP A 439 -21.64 14.05 30.30
N ASP A 440 -21.68 13.44 29.10
CA ASP A 440 -22.67 13.71 28.04
C ASP A 440 -23.81 12.65 27.92
N GLY A 441 -23.62 11.40 28.38
CA GLY A 441 -24.66 10.39 28.71
C GLY A 441 -25.47 9.72 27.56
N HIS A 442 -25.19 8.45 27.21
CA HIS A 442 -25.83 7.67 26.12
C HIS A 442 -25.99 6.14 26.46
N ASP A 443 -27.05 5.44 25.99
CA ASP A 443 -27.45 4.04 26.39
C ASP A 443 -27.96 3.09 25.24
N SER A 444 -28.15 1.76 25.48
CA SER A 444 -28.33 0.67 24.47
C SER A 444 -29.35 -0.52 24.76
N ASP A 445 -30.20 -1.02 23.80
CA ASP A 445 -31.27 -2.11 23.96
C ASP A 445 -31.33 -3.27 22.89
N ASP A 446 -31.89 -4.48 23.17
CA ASP A 446 -31.80 -5.75 22.36
C ASP A 446 -32.60 -5.88 21.01
N TRP A 447 -32.22 -6.84 20.12
CA TRP A 447 -32.75 -7.10 18.74
C TRP A 447 -34.08 -7.87 18.58
N GLU A 448 -34.29 -8.95 19.34
CA GLU A 448 -35.19 -10.04 18.88
C GLU A 448 -36.66 -9.63 18.77
N ASP A 449 -37.09 -8.64 19.56
CA ASP A 449 -38.44 -8.05 19.52
C ASP A 449 -38.66 -7.08 18.34
N PHE A 450 -37.74 -6.99 17.35
CA PHE A 450 -37.68 -5.86 16.38
C PHE A 450 -37.76 -6.20 14.89
N VAL A 451 -38.21 -7.42 14.56
CA VAL A 451 -38.44 -7.88 13.17
C VAL A 451 -39.44 -6.99 12.39
N ASP A 452 -40.38 -6.33 13.07
CA ASP A 452 -41.37 -5.39 12.52
C ASP A 452 -40.80 -4.01 12.16
N VAL A 453 -39.60 -3.66 12.66
CA VAL A 453 -38.93 -2.37 12.40
C VAL A 453 -37.79 -2.54 11.40
N LEU A 454 -37.03 -3.64 11.49
CA LEU A 454 -35.74 -3.79 10.80
C LEU A 454 -35.65 -5.00 9.86
N GLY A 455 -36.67 -5.87 9.86
CA GLY A 455 -36.76 -7.04 8.98
C GLY A 455 -36.25 -8.33 9.62
N LYS A 456 -36.06 -9.37 8.80
CA LYS A 456 -35.51 -10.65 9.29
C LYS A 456 -34.03 -10.52 9.63
N SER A 457 -33.62 -11.24 10.67
CA SER A 457 -32.23 -11.45 11.09
C SER A 457 -31.34 -11.95 9.92
N PRO A 458 -30.05 -11.58 9.87
CA PRO A 458 -29.10 -12.11 8.87
C PRO A 458 -28.86 -13.61 8.99
N ASP A 459 -28.84 -14.12 10.23
CA ASP A 459 -28.65 -15.51 10.61
C ASP A 459 -29.48 -15.83 11.87
N GLU A 460 -29.39 -17.06 12.36
CA GLU A 460 -30.24 -17.60 13.44
C GLU A 460 -29.82 -17.16 14.85
N ASP A 461 -28.58 -16.66 15.03
CA ASP A 461 -28.03 -16.28 16.34
C ASP A 461 -27.91 -14.76 16.55
N ALA A 462 -27.81 -13.98 15.47
CA ALA A 462 -27.45 -12.57 15.45
C ALA A 462 -28.19 -11.67 16.44
N THR A 463 -27.39 -10.92 17.20
CA THR A 463 -27.82 -9.99 18.26
C THR A 463 -27.50 -8.54 17.89
N VAL A 464 -28.29 -7.58 18.38
CA VAL A 464 -28.14 -6.15 18.06
C VAL A 464 -28.47 -5.30 19.27
N LEU A 465 -27.78 -4.16 19.45
CA LEU A 465 -28.06 -3.17 20.49
C LEU A 465 -28.48 -1.80 19.91
N PHE A 466 -29.52 -1.15 20.45
CA PHE A 466 -30.17 0.08 19.97
C PHE A 466 -29.90 1.28 20.85
N SER A 467 -29.50 2.41 20.27
CA SER A 467 -29.38 3.67 21.01
C SER A 467 -30.71 4.09 21.66
N TYR A 468 -30.64 4.73 22.83
CA TYR A 468 -31.83 5.27 23.55
C TYR A 468 -32.79 6.08 22.65
N ALA A 469 -32.27 6.84 21.69
CA ALA A 469 -33.08 7.58 20.72
C ALA A 469 -33.84 6.65 19.73
N MET A 470 -33.22 5.54 19.32
CA MET A 470 -33.89 4.47 18.56
C MET A 470 -34.90 3.73 19.43
N GLU A 471 -34.59 3.45 20.69
CA GLU A 471 -35.53 2.82 21.64
C GLU A 471 -36.77 3.69 21.85
N GLN A 472 -36.61 5.00 22.07
CA GLN A 472 -37.71 5.96 22.11
C GLN A 472 -38.53 5.98 20.81
N HIS A 473 -37.87 5.94 19.65
CA HIS A 473 -38.56 5.88 18.36
C HIS A 473 -39.43 4.62 18.25
N VAL A 474 -38.89 3.46 18.60
CA VAL A 474 -39.62 2.18 18.54
C VAL A 474 -40.71 2.09 19.60
N ALA A 475 -40.45 2.54 20.83
CA ALA A 475 -41.44 2.58 21.91
C ALA A 475 -42.65 3.42 21.50
N LYS A 476 -42.40 4.62 20.96
CA LYS A 476 -43.42 5.51 20.38
C LYS A 476 -44.14 4.87 19.18
N LYS A 477 -43.43 4.19 18.28
CA LYS A 477 -43.99 3.53 17.09
C LYS A 477 -44.89 2.33 17.44
N ARG A 478 -44.58 1.57 18.50
CA ARG A 478 -45.36 0.42 18.97
C ARG A 478 -46.39 0.77 20.06
N GLY A 479 -46.37 1.98 20.61
CA GLY A 479 -47.21 2.36 21.75
C GLY A 479 -46.83 1.66 23.06
N ARG A 480 -45.59 1.15 23.20
CA ARG A 480 -45.07 0.58 24.45
C ARG A 480 -44.45 1.68 25.32
N LYS A 481 -44.38 1.46 26.64
CA LYS A 481 -43.45 2.21 27.49
C LYS A 481 -42.01 1.92 27.07
N LEU A 482 -41.12 2.88 27.32
CA LEU A 482 -39.68 2.67 27.23
C LEU A 482 -39.25 1.58 28.22
N TRP A 483 -38.26 0.76 27.85
CA TRP A 483 -37.73 -0.30 28.70
C TRP A 483 -36.49 0.17 29.48
N ILE A 484 -35.64 1.02 28.89
CA ILE A 484 -34.45 1.57 29.57
C ILE A 484 -34.73 2.94 30.23
N ASP A 485 -35.96 3.15 30.73
CA ASP A 485 -36.35 4.32 31.54
C ASP A 485 -35.48 4.48 32.81
N HIS A 486 -34.73 3.44 33.20
CA HIS A 486 -33.88 3.40 34.39
C HIS A 486 -32.43 3.87 34.20
N ALA A 487 -31.90 3.87 32.97
CA ALA A 487 -30.48 4.21 32.78
C ALA A 487 -30.22 5.73 32.81
N HIS A 488 -31.16 6.53 32.29
CA HIS A 488 -31.13 8.00 32.32
C HIS A 488 -31.11 8.62 33.74
N VAL A 489 -31.30 7.80 34.78
CA VAL A 489 -31.35 8.20 36.19
C VAL A 489 -29.96 8.15 36.85
N ARG A 490 -28.94 7.58 36.17
CA ARG A 490 -27.60 7.45 36.74
C ARG A 490 -26.83 8.77 36.77
N THR A 491 -26.09 8.96 37.85
CA THR A 491 -25.03 9.98 37.96
C THR A 491 -23.79 9.61 37.15
N ASN A 492 -23.00 10.62 36.78
CA ASN A 492 -21.73 10.46 36.06
C ASN A 492 -20.76 9.56 36.85
N GLU A 493 -20.80 9.65 38.18
CA GLU A 493 -20.07 8.82 39.14
C GLU A 493 -20.48 7.34 39.06
N GLU A 494 -21.77 7.03 38.95
CA GLU A 494 -22.27 5.65 38.79
C GLU A 494 -21.90 5.07 37.42
N VAL A 495 -21.97 5.88 36.35
CA VAL A 495 -21.54 5.45 35.00
C VAL A 495 -20.03 5.19 34.99
N GLN A 496 -19.22 6.07 35.60
CA GLN A 496 -17.77 5.89 35.70
C GLN A 496 -17.41 4.66 36.54
N ALA A 497 -18.01 4.50 37.73
CA ALA A 497 -17.77 3.34 38.60
C ALA A 497 -18.18 2.03 37.91
N ARG A 498 -19.23 2.05 37.08
CA ARG A 498 -19.65 0.90 36.29
C ARG A 498 -18.66 0.56 35.17
N LEU A 499 -18.11 1.55 34.47
CA LEU A 499 -17.08 1.32 33.45
C LEU A 499 -15.80 0.72 34.06
N GLU A 500 -15.38 1.22 35.22
CA GLU A 500 -14.24 0.69 35.99
C GLU A 500 -14.47 -0.76 36.45
N GLU A 501 -15.67 -1.10 36.93
CA GLU A 501 -16.03 -2.47 37.35
C GLU A 501 -16.10 -3.45 36.16
N LEU A 502 -16.54 -3.00 34.97
CA LEU A 502 -16.50 -3.81 33.74
C LEU A 502 -15.06 -4.04 33.25
N LEU A 503 -14.19 -3.01 33.33
CA LEU A 503 -12.82 -3.06 32.82
C LEU A 503 -11.76 -3.42 33.89
N LYS A 504 -12.16 -3.85 35.08
CA LYS A 504 -11.22 -4.19 36.18
C LYS A 504 -10.20 -5.29 35.83
N GLY A 505 -10.58 -6.22 34.96
CA GLY A 505 -9.79 -7.35 34.47
C GLY A 505 -9.19 -7.15 33.08
N PHE A 506 -9.23 -5.91 32.56
CA PHE A 506 -8.67 -5.51 31.27
C PHE A 506 -7.19 -5.13 31.41
N ILE A 507 -6.39 -5.49 30.40
CA ILE A 507 -4.95 -5.17 30.32
C ILE A 507 -4.53 -4.76 28.90
N TRP A 508 -3.56 -3.87 28.82
CA TRP A 508 -2.90 -3.45 27.58
C TRP A 508 -1.60 -4.22 27.37
N ALA A 509 -1.26 -4.50 26.12
CA ALA A 509 0.08 -4.93 25.71
C ALA A 509 0.42 -4.37 24.31
N PHE A 510 1.52 -4.83 23.75
CA PHE A 510 1.96 -4.52 22.39
C PHE A 510 1.83 -5.73 21.46
N GLY A 511 1.72 -5.50 20.15
CA GLY A 511 1.78 -6.57 19.15
C GLY A 511 2.17 -6.06 17.77
N GLU A 512 2.65 -6.96 16.90
CA GLU A 512 2.89 -6.67 15.49
C GLU A 512 1.72 -7.19 14.65
N HIS A 513 0.94 -6.28 14.08
CA HIS A 513 -0.23 -6.61 13.26
C HIS A 513 -0.09 -6.03 11.84
N ALA A 514 -0.43 -6.83 10.83
CA ALA A 514 -0.28 -6.44 9.43
C ALA A 514 -1.42 -5.56 8.89
N THR A 515 -2.62 -5.67 9.49
CA THR A 515 -3.87 -5.14 8.92
C THR A 515 -4.74 -4.31 9.86
N CYS A 516 -4.45 -4.29 11.17
CA CYS A 516 -5.19 -3.54 12.18
C CYS A 516 -4.26 -2.67 13.05
N HIS A 517 -4.81 -1.70 13.76
CA HIS A 517 -4.06 -0.71 14.55
C HIS A 517 -3.94 -1.08 16.04
N ALA A 518 -4.86 -1.92 16.51
CA ALA A 518 -4.76 -2.71 17.71
C ALA A 518 -5.56 -4.01 17.49
N ILE A 519 -5.68 -4.86 18.51
CA ILE A 519 -6.70 -5.91 18.56
C ILE A 519 -7.02 -6.30 20.01
N THR A 520 -8.30 -6.28 20.36
CA THR A 520 -8.84 -6.84 21.61
C THR A 520 -9.13 -8.34 21.47
N SER A 521 -8.93 -9.12 22.53
CA SER A 521 -9.14 -10.57 22.52
C SER A 521 -9.50 -11.14 23.89
N GLU A 522 -10.40 -12.12 23.90
CA GLU A 522 -10.74 -12.92 25.07
C GLU A 522 -9.60 -13.90 25.44
N PRO A 523 -9.23 -14.06 26.72
CA PRO A 523 -8.23 -15.01 27.20
C PRO A 523 -8.52 -16.49 26.94
N SER A 524 -9.72 -16.85 26.46
CA SER A 524 -10.06 -18.21 26.03
C SER A 524 -9.13 -18.75 24.92
N LYS A 525 -8.47 -17.85 24.17
CA LYS A 525 -7.52 -18.15 23.10
C LYS A 525 -6.06 -18.31 23.56
N PHE A 526 -5.75 -18.16 24.85
CA PHE A 526 -4.37 -18.20 25.36
C PHE A 526 -4.04 -19.45 26.19
N PHE A 527 -2.76 -19.82 26.26
CA PHE A 527 -2.33 -20.99 27.00
C PHE A 527 -2.40 -20.75 28.51
N ASN A 528 -3.21 -21.59 29.18
CA ASN A 528 -3.66 -21.47 30.58
C ASN A 528 -4.63 -20.30 30.79
N SER A 529 -5.91 -20.62 31.06
CA SER A 529 -6.94 -19.64 31.40
C SER A 529 -6.53 -18.82 32.63
N ILE A 530 -6.31 -17.52 32.41
CA ILE A 530 -5.69 -16.65 33.41
C ILE A 530 -6.70 -16.34 34.52
N LYS A 531 -6.36 -16.66 35.77
CA LYS A 531 -7.22 -16.34 36.92
C LYS A 531 -7.08 -14.86 37.32
N GLY A 532 -7.83 -13.99 36.65
CA GLY A 532 -8.00 -12.59 37.08
C GLY A 532 -8.15 -11.58 35.94
N TYR A 533 -7.73 -11.93 34.72
CA TYR A 533 -7.95 -11.09 33.53
C TYR A 533 -9.05 -11.68 32.67
N THR A 534 -9.93 -10.81 32.17
CA THR A 534 -11.05 -11.15 31.29
C THR A 534 -10.79 -10.75 29.85
N ILE A 535 -9.85 -9.82 29.59
CA ILE A 535 -9.64 -9.19 28.28
C ILE A 535 -8.18 -8.70 28.15
N LEU A 536 -7.60 -8.87 26.96
CA LEU A 536 -6.33 -8.28 26.55
C LEU A 536 -6.51 -7.44 25.28
N THR A 537 -5.92 -6.25 25.20
CA THR A 537 -5.77 -5.47 23.96
C THR A 537 -4.32 -5.23 23.61
N ASN A 538 -3.91 -5.58 22.39
CA ASN A 538 -2.56 -5.37 21.87
C ASN A 538 -2.54 -4.14 20.97
N VAL A 539 -1.75 -3.11 21.30
CA VAL A 539 -1.55 -1.92 20.45
C VAL A 539 -0.47 -2.21 19.40
N ASN A 540 -0.70 -1.85 18.14
CA ASN A 540 0.24 -2.14 17.06
C ASN A 540 1.54 -1.32 17.20
N THR A 541 2.66 -2.01 17.43
CA THR A 541 3.99 -1.40 17.60
C THR A 541 4.40 -0.53 16.43
N ASN A 542 3.89 -0.79 15.22
CA ASN A 542 4.30 -0.07 14.02
C ASN A 542 3.94 1.41 14.06
N LYS A 543 2.82 1.82 14.71
CA LYS A 543 2.48 3.25 14.91
C LYS A 543 3.31 3.89 16.03
N ILE A 544 3.71 3.12 17.04
CA ILE A 544 4.59 3.59 18.11
C ILE A 544 6.01 3.83 17.57
N GLN A 545 6.51 2.96 16.68
CA GLN A 545 7.74 3.19 15.91
C GLN A 545 7.68 4.51 15.11
N THR A 546 6.54 4.81 14.49
CA THR A 546 6.33 6.09 13.80
C THR A 546 6.39 7.28 14.77
N LEU A 547 5.72 7.19 15.92
CA LEU A 547 5.75 8.23 16.97
C LEU A 547 7.13 8.47 17.58
N LEU A 548 7.97 7.45 17.63
CA LEU A 548 9.35 7.54 18.14
C LEU A 548 10.36 8.05 17.09
N ASN A 549 9.91 8.34 15.86
CA ASN A 549 10.78 8.91 14.83
C ASN A 549 11.12 10.38 15.15
N PRO A 550 12.39 10.75 15.41
CA PRO A 550 12.77 12.13 15.72
C PRO A 550 12.60 13.10 14.54
N ASP A 551 12.33 12.60 13.33
CA ASP A 551 12.04 13.40 12.14
C ASP A 551 10.56 13.81 12.04
N LEU A 552 9.68 13.41 12.98
CA LEU A 552 8.25 13.76 12.95
C LEU A 552 8.00 15.27 13.00
N THR A 553 6.95 15.68 12.28
CA THR A 553 6.45 17.06 12.27
C THR A 553 5.48 17.28 13.43
N LEU A 554 5.28 18.53 13.86
CA LEU A 554 4.30 18.78 14.93
C LEU A 554 2.88 18.41 14.50
N ARG A 555 2.55 18.59 13.21
CA ARG A 555 1.32 18.06 12.61
C ARG A 555 1.23 16.54 12.76
N GLU A 556 2.23 15.81 12.30
CA GLU A 556 2.20 14.34 12.24
C GLU A 556 2.12 13.73 13.64
N LEU A 557 2.80 14.35 14.62
CA LEU A 557 2.68 14.03 16.03
C LEU A 557 1.23 14.19 16.54
N CYS A 558 0.59 15.35 16.32
CA CYS A 558 -0.80 15.55 16.73
C CYS A 558 -1.77 14.60 16.00
N GLN A 559 -1.52 14.31 14.71
CA GLN A 559 -2.33 13.36 13.95
C GLN A 559 -2.21 11.93 14.50
N LEU A 560 -0.99 11.40 14.68
CA LEU A 560 -0.75 10.07 15.26
C LEU A 560 -1.29 9.94 16.69
N GLN A 561 -1.21 10.99 17.51
CA GLN A 561 -1.76 10.99 18.87
C GLN A 561 -3.30 10.85 18.88
N VAL A 562 -3.99 11.61 18.03
CA VAL A 562 -5.45 11.55 17.90
C VAL A 562 -5.89 10.22 17.28
N ASP A 563 -5.20 9.77 16.22
CA ASP A 563 -5.45 8.51 15.54
C ASP A 563 -5.31 7.29 16.46
N LEU A 564 -4.26 7.23 17.29
CA LEU A 564 -4.12 6.16 18.29
C LEU A 564 -5.11 6.30 19.44
N ALA A 565 -5.51 7.51 19.85
CA ALA A 565 -6.54 7.68 20.89
C ALA A 565 -7.91 7.19 20.40
N ILE A 566 -8.26 7.45 19.13
CA ILE A 566 -9.47 6.89 18.50
C ILE A 566 -9.40 5.35 18.46
N VAL A 567 -8.26 4.78 18.10
CA VAL A 567 -8.05 3.32 18.15
C VAL A 567 -8.19 2.77 19.57
N MET A 568 -7.65 3.43 20.59
CA MET A 568 -7.84 2.99 21.98
C MET A 568 -9.31 3.08 22.42
N VAL A 569 -10.02 4.13 22.03
CA VAL A 569 -11.48 4.28 22.28
C VAL A 569 -12.29 3.19 21.58
N HIS A 570 -11.97 2.87 20.33
CA HIS A 570 -12.55 1.78 19.53
C HIS A 570 -12.36 0.42 20.23
N GLU A 571 -11.15 0.09 20.65
CA GLU A 571 -10.85 -1.19 21.34
C GLU A 571 -11.48 -1.28 22.74
N ILE A 572 -11.63 -0.17 23.46
CA ILE A 572 -12.34 -0.15 24.75
C ILE A 572 -13.83 -0.49 24.56
N MET A 573 -14.45 -0.18 23.42
CA MET A 573 -15.82 -0.62 23.12
C MET A 573 -15.90 -2.15 22.99
N HIS A 574 -14.97 -2.75 22.25
CA HIS A 574 -14.83 -4.21 22.16
C HIS A 574 -14.63 -4.84 23.55
N ALA A 575 -13.80 -4.22 24.38
CA ALA A 575 -13.59 -4.67 25.75
C ALA A 575 -14.85 -4.59 26.62
N VAL A 576 -15.61 -3.50 26.55
CA VAL A 576 -16.88 -3.35 27.28
C VAL A 576 -17.88 -4.45 26.90
N LEU A 577 -17.92 -4.88 25.63
CA LEU A 577 -18.77 -5.99 25.19
C LEU A 577 -18.29 -7.35 25.71
N TYR A 578 -17.00 -7.69 25.55
CA TYR A 578 -16.49 -8.97 26.05
C TYR A 578 -16.65 -9.12 27.57
N SER A 579 -16.49 -8.04 28.35
CA SER A 579 -16.75 -8.04 29.80
C SER A 579 -18.24 -8.19 30.15
N ARG A 580 -19.16 -7.79 29.27
CA ARG A 580 -20.60 -8.08 29.44
C ARG A 580 -20.92 -9.56 29.17
N PHE A 581 -20.31 -10.15 28.14
CA PHE A 581 -20.51 -11.58 27.81
C PHE A 581 -19.89 -12.52 28.84
N ALA A 582 -18.72 -12.18 29.40
CA ALA A 582 -17.96 -13.01 30.33
C ALA A 582 -18.60 -13.23 31.74
N GLY A 583 -19.85 -12.82 31.96
CA GLY A 583 -20.60 -13.11 33.19
C GLY A 583 -21.25 -11.90 33.89
N ASP A 584 -21.52 -10.81 33.17
CA ASP A 584 -22.19 -9.64 33.75
C ASP A 584 -23.66 -9.94 34.12
N LYS A 585 -24.05 -9.54 35.33
CA LYS A 585 -25.36 -9.81 35.95
C LYS A 585 -26.36 -8.66 35.78
N TYR A 586 -26.13 -7.77 34.82
CA TYR A 586 -27.00 -6.62 34.60
C TYR A 586 -28.38 -7.06 34.09
N VAL A 587 -29.44 -6.35 34.49
CA VAL A 587 -30.83 -6.74 34.19
C VAL A 587 -31.15 -6.65 32.68
N GLY A 588 -30.43 -5.79 31.95
CA GLY A 588 -30.45 -5.73 30.47
C GLY A 588 -29.40 -6.63 29.78
N ASN A 589 -28.83 -7.59 30.50
CA ASN A 589 -28.00 -8.66 29.95
C ASN A 589 -28.86 -9.93 30.10
N ARG A 590 -29.62 -10.33 29.07
CA ARG A 590 -30.53 -11.48 29.21
C ARG A 590 -29.74 -12.72 29.65
N SER A 591 -30.37 -13.58 30.45
CA SER A 591 -29.81 -14.87 30.91
C SER A 591 -29.23 -15.71 29.77
N ASP A 592 -29.83 -15.56 28.60
CA ASP A 592 -29.74 -16.37 27.41
C ASP A 592 -28.42 -16.17 26.64
N TRP A 593 -27.68 -15.09 26.94
CA TRP A 593 -26.38 -14.79 26.32
C TRP A 593 -25.24 -15.67 26.81
N GLN A 594 -25.39 -16.37 27.96
CA GLN A 594 -24.31 -17.21 28.52
C GLN A 594 -24.06 -18.51 27.73
N ASP A 595 -25.01 -18.91 26.87
CA ASP A 595 -24.91 -20.10 26.02
C ASP A 595 -24.62 -19.79 24.53
N LYS A 596 -24.69 -18.51 24.10
CA LYS A 596 -24.34 -18.08 22.73
C LYS A 596 -22.82 -17.91 22.56
N ASN A 597 -22.32 -18.11 21.34
CA ASN A 597 -20.88 -18.05 21.03
C ASN A 597 -20.33 -16.60 21.17
N PRO A 598 -19.44 -16.29 22.12
CA PRO A 598 -18.96 -14.92 22.38
C PRO A 598 -18.03 -14.36 21.29
N GLN A 599 -17.79 -15.11 20.21
CA GLN A 599 -16.96 -14.69 19.07
C GLN A 599 -17.71 -13.87 18.00
N ALA A 600 -19.04 -13.75 18.12
CA ALA A 600 -19.84 -12.91 17.25
C ALA A 600 -20.19 -11.59 17.96
N GLU A 601 -19.69 -10.46 17.43
CA GLU A 601 -20.08 -9.14 17.92
C GLU A 601 -21.55 -8.83 17.59
N PRO A 602 -22.24 -8.02 18.40
CA PRO A 602 -23.56 -7.53 18.08
C PRO A 602 -23.48 -6.46 16.99
N TYR A 603 -24.49 -6.39 16.13
CA TYR A 603 -24.70 -5.18 15.32
C TYR A 603 -25.17 -4.05 16.24
N LEU A 604 -24.97 -2.79 15.86
CA LEU A 604 -25.43 -1.64 16.66
C LEU A 604 -26.35 -0.75 15.81
N ASP A 605 -27.49 -0.32 16.36
CA ASP A 605 -28.63 0.34 15.68
C ASP A 605 -29.11 -0.33 14.36
N GLY A 606 -28.83 -1.63 14.19
CA GLY A 606 -29.06 -2.30 12.91
C GLY A 606 -28.22 -1.73 11.74
N GLN A 607 -27.15 -0.96 12.02
CA GLN A 607 -26.33 -0.28 11.00
C GLN A 607 -25.64 -1.21 10.02
N GLY A 608 -25.63 -2.52 10.29
CA GLY A 608 -25.60 -3.51 9.23
C GLY A 608 -24.34 -4.34 9.13
N LEU A 609 -23.30 -4.06 9.92
CA LEU A 609 -22.18 -4.97 10.14
C LEU A 609 -21.92 -5.10 11.66
N PRO A 610 -21.49 -6.28 12.14
CA PRO A 610 -21.16 -6.53 13.54
C PRO A 610 -19.70 -6.12 13.75
N GLU A 611 -19.51 -4.82 13.99
CA GLU A 611 -18.23 -4.28 14.45
C GLU A 611 -18.53 -3.05 15.32
N ALA A 612 -18.34 -3.23 16.63
CA ALA A 612 -18.80 -2.31 17.65
C ALA A 612 -17.91 -1.07 17.77
N GLY A 613 -16.59 -1.26 17.64
CA GLY A 613 -15.60 -0.18 17.65
C GLY A 613 -15.85 0.82 16.54
N HIS A 614 -16.03 0.36 15.29
CA HIS A 614 -16.32 1.20 14.12
C HIS A 614 -17.65 1.96 14.23
N TYR A 615 -18.70 1.36 14.82
CA TYR A 615 -19.95 2.06 15.07
C TYR A 615 -19.79 3.13 16.15
N PHE A 616 -19.13 2.81 17.26
CA PHE A 616 -18.88 3.75 18.36
C PHE A 616 -18.02 4.93 17.88
N GLU A 617 -16.99 4.62 17.10
CA GLU A 617 -16.15 5.58 16.39
C GLU A 617 -16.96 6.48 15.42
N GLN A 618 -17.92 5.91 14.68
CA GLN A 618 -18.85 6.70 13.86
C GLN A 618 -19.78 7.59 14.70
N LEU A 619 -20.26 7.15 15.87
CA LEU A 619 -21.06 8.00 16.75
C LEU A 619 -20.23 9.17 17.32
N VAL A 620 -19.06 8.87 17.90
CA VAL A 620 -18.26 9.81 18.68
C VAL A 620 -17.49 10.80 17.79
N PHE A 621 -16.91 10.35 16.68
CA PHE A 621 -16.06 11.18 15.81
C PHE A 621 -16.71 11.51 14.46
N GLY A 622 -17.77 10.79 14.10
CA GLY A 622 -18.56 11.05 12.89
C GLY A 622 -18.27 10.13 11.71
N GLY A 623 -17.27 9.26 11.82
CA GLY A 623 -16.89 8.24 10.84
C GLY A 623 -15.58 7.57 11.25
N ILE A 624 -15.24 6.46 10.59
CA ILE A 624 -14.04 5.65 10.86
C ILE A 624 -12.80 6.39 10.41
N ASN A 625 -11.90 6.69 11.33
CA ASN A 625 -10.65 7.41 11.10
C ASN A 625 -9.58 6.49 10.47
N GLU A 626 -9.06 6.91 9.32
CA GLU A 626 -7.92 6.30 8.65
C GLU A 626 -6.78 7.31 8.53
N SER A 627 -5.61 6.95 9.05
CA SER A 627 -4.35 7.61 8.72
C SER A 627 -3.73 6.98 7.48
N LEU A 628 -3.40 7.83 6.50
CA LEU A 628 -3.00 7.42 5.14
C LEU A 628 -1.60 7.95 4.83
N PRO A 629 -0.77 7.25 4.02
CA PRO A 629 -1.13 6.08 3.22
C PRO A 629 -1.19 4.81 4.07
N PHE A 630 -2.16 3.93 3.79
CA PHE A 630 -2.21 2.62 4.43
C PHE A 630 -1.12 1.70 3.87
N THR A 631 -0.41 0.97 4.73
CA THR A 631 0.73 0.13 4.35
C THR A 631 0.77 -1.20 5.12
N GLU A 632 0.94 -2.31 4.41
CA GLU A 632 1.26 -3.61 5.02
C GLU A 632 2.73 -3.62 5.48
N GLY A 633 3.00 -3.18 6.72
CA GLY A 633 4.35 -3.13 7.29
C GLY A 633 4.58 -1.96 8.26
N PRO A 634 5.82 -1.45 8.37
CA PRO A 634 6.14 -0.27 9.17
C PRO A 634 5.30 0.93 8.72
N CYS A 635 4.55 1.53 9.65
CA CYS A 635 3.66 2.62 9.34
C CYS A 635 4.47 3.89 9.07
N PRO A 636 4.38 4.50 7.88
CA PRO A 636 4.99 5.80 7.65
C PRO A 636 4.21 6.89 8.42
N PRO A 637 4.74 8.11 8.53
CA PRO A 637 3.97 9.21 9.11
C PRO A 637 2.64 9.47 8.35
N PRO A 638 1.62 10.04 9.00
CA PRO A 638 0.37 10.35 8.31
C PRO A 638 0.59 11.48 7.31
N LEU A 639 0.16 11.26 6.07
CA LEU A 639 0.07 12.26 5.01
C LEU A 639 -1.33 12.84 4.88
N LEU A 640 -2.33 12.04 5.24
CA LEU A 640 -3.72 12.46 5.35
C LEU A 640 -4.42 11.74 6.49
N GLN A 641 -5.38 12.42 7.12
CA GLN A 641 -6.41 11.78 7.93
C GLN A 641 -7.75 11.88 7.22
N ALA A 642 -8.52 10.80 7.24
CA ALA A 642 -9.81 10.69 6.58
C ALA A 642 -10.82 9.96 7.47
N MET A 643 -12.09 10.37 7.46
CA MET A 643 -13.18 9.67 8.13
C MET A 643 -14.14 9.06 7.10
N ARG A 644 -14.24 7.73 7.07
CA ARG A 644 -15.18 7.00 6.20
C ARG A 644 -16.49 6.72 6.92
N THR A 645 -17.62 6.81 6.22
CA THR A 645 -18.91 6.36 6.77
C THR A 645 -18.93 4.85 6.99
N TRP A 646 -19.32 4.42 8.19
CA TRP A 646 -19.72 3.05 8.50
C TRP A 646 -21.20 2.83 8.15
N PRO A 647 -21.60 1.63 7.69
CA PRO A 647 -20.76 0.56 7.15
C PRO A 647 -20.15 0.92 5.78
N TYR A 648 -19.07 0.24 5.41
CA TYR A 648 -18.42 0.36 4.10
C TYR A 648 -18.29 -1.01 3.42
N ALA A 649 -18.34 -1.06 2.08
CA ALA A 649 -18.54 -2.33 1.38
C ALA A 649 -17.41 -3.36 1.58
N ARG A 650 -16.15 -2.92 1.62
CA ARG A 650 -14.99 -3.79 1.88
C ARG A 650 -15.05 -4.50 3.23
N ALA A 651 -15.73 -3.93 4.24
CA ALA A 651 -15.94 -4.61 5.51
C ALA A 651 -16.77 -5.90 5.34
N SER A 652 -17.67 -5.97 4.34
CA SER A 652 -18.40 -7.21 3.99
C SER A 652 -17.56 -8.29 3.28
N GLU A 653 -16.23 -8.09 3.14
CA GLU A 653 -15.26 -9.16 2.87
C GLU A 653 -14.83 -9.91 4.15
N TYR A 654 -15.04 -9.33 5.34
CA TYR A 654 -14.62 -9.89 6.64
C TYR A 654 -15.79 -10.23 7.57
N TRP A 655 -16.83 -9.38 7.63
CA TRP A 655 -17.99 -9.56 8.52
C TRP A 655 -19.29 -9.78 7.72
N LEU A 656 -20.24 -10.54 8.29
CA LEU A 656 -21.52 -10.83 7.64
C LEU A 656 -22.51 -9.64 7.76
N PRO A 657 -23.10 -9.15 6.66
CA PRO A 657 -24.02 -8.01 6.71
C PRO A 657 -25.40 -8.38 7.25
N ALA A 658 -25.97 -7.55 8.12
CA ALA A 658 -27.30 -7.73 8.74
C ALA A 658 -28.43 -7.91 7.72
N ASN A 659 -28.22 -7.40 6.51
CA ASN A 659 -29.04 -7.68 5.36
C ASN A 659 -28.13 -7.73 4.12
N PRO A 660 -27.96 -8.89 3.45
CA PRO A 660 -27.09 -9.01 2.28
C PRO A 660 -27.57 -8.20 1.06
N ASN A 661 -28.81 -7.71 1.07
CA ASN A 661 -29.38 -6.82 0.05
C ASN A 661 -29.35 -5.34 0.46
N SER A 662 -28.61 -4.97 1.52
CA SER A 662 -28.68 -3.62 2.09
C SER A 662 -28.23 -2.52 1.12
N SER A 663 -28.86 -1.35 1.25
CA SER A 663 -28.68 -0.19 0.38
C SER A 663 -27.27 0.41 0.39
N TYR A 664 -26.43 0.06 1.38
CA TYR A 664 -25.05 0.50 1.52
C TYR A 664 -24.00 -0.47 0.94
N ILE A 665 -24.33 -1.73 0.62
CA ILE A 665 -23.40 -2.71 0.01
C ILE A 665 -23.72 -3.07 -1.44
N LYS A 666 -24.93 -2.75 -1.91
CA LYS A 666 -25.31 -2.95 -3.32
C LYS A 666 -24.41 -2.16 -4.27
N ASP A 667 -24.22 -2.69 -5.47
CA ASP A 667 -23.53 -1.97 -6.54
C ASP A 667 -24.22 -0.62 -6.84
N GLY A 668 -23.43 0.42 -7.07
CA GLY A 668 -23.88 1.81 -7.21
C GLY A 668 -24.16 2.54 -5.89
N ALA A 669 -24.11 1.88 -4.72
CA ALA A 669 -24.10 2.59 -3.44
C ALA A 669 -22.83 3.46 -3.32
N LYS A 670 -22.92 4.61 -2.62
CA LYS A 670 -21.78 5.53 -2.46
C LYS A 670 -21.21 5.49 -1.05
N THR A 671 -19.98 5.00 -0.91
CA THR A 671 -19.16 5.28 0.27
C THR A 671 -18.86 6.79 0.30
N ARG A 672 -18.94 7.42 1.48
CA ARG A 672 -18.51 8.81 1.68
C ARG A 672 -17.25 8.81 2.54
N VAL A 673 -16.26 9.61 2.14
CA VAL A 673 -15.06 9.84 2.93
C VAL A 673 -14.87 11.34 3.09
N TYR A 674 -14.67 11.76 4.34
CA TYR A 674 -14.47 13.15 4.74
C TYR A 674 -13.00 13.35 5.09
N ILE A 675 -12.38 14.37 4.54
CA ILE A 675 -10.96 14.62 4.74
C ILE A 675 -10.75 15.58 5.91
N ILE A 676 -9.76 15.27 6.75
CA ILE A 676 -9.58 15.88 8.07
C ILE A 676 -8.31 16.76 8.08
N PRO A 677 -8.43 18.09 8.24
CA PRO A 677 -7.28 18.99 8.30
C PRO A 677 -6.52 18.87 9.63
N SER A 678 -5.23 19.21 9.64
CA SER A 678 -4.40 19.13 10.85
C SER A 678 -4.80 20.09 11.97
N THR A 679 -5.61 21.11 11.67
CA THR A 679 -6.23 22.01 12.64
C THR A 679 -7.16 21.28 13.60
N TRP A 680 -7.91 20.27 13.15
CA TRP A 680 -8.79 19.46 14.01
C TRP A 680 -7.96 18.62 15.01
N SER A 681 -6.95 17.91 14.53
CA SER A 681 -6.12 17.04 15.38
C SER A 681 -5.30 17.83 16.40
N SER A 682 -4.81 19.02 16.03
CA SER A 682 -4.12 19.92 16.97
C SER A 682 -5.06 20.59 17.97
N LYS A 683 -6.32 20.87 17.60
CA LYS A 683 -7.36 21.37 18.51
C LYS A 683 -7.65 20.33 19.60
N LEU A 684 -7.84 19.05 19.25
CA LEU A 684 -8.02 17.97 20.23
C LEU A 684 -6.79 17.79 21.15
N CYS A 685 -5.58 18.01 20.65
CA CYS A 685 -4.34 18.00 21.45
C CYS A 685 -4.09 19.30 22.26
N SER A 686 -5.03 20.24 22.32
CA SER A 686 -4.87 21.53 23.02
C SER A 686 -5.61 21.61 24.35
N GLU A 687 -5.03 22.26 25.36
CA GLU A 687 -5.78 22.55 26.60
C GLU A 687 -6.93 23.54 26.36
N ALA A 688 -6.80 24.43 25.37
CA ALA A 688 -7.83 25.39 25.04
C ALA A 688 -9.16 24.66 24.75
N PHE A 689 -9.17 23.71 23.81
CA PHE A 689 -10.39 22.99 23.42
C PHE A 689 -11.11 22.30 24.60
N TRP A 690 -10.36 21.64 25.49
CA TRP A 690 -10.95 20.91 26.61
C TRP A 690 -11.54 21.84 27.67
N ASN A 691 -10.85 22.93 28.01
CA ASN A 691 -11.31 23.88 29.02
C ASN A 691 -12.23 24.99 28.47
N ASP A 692 -12.40 25.12 27.16
CA ASP A 692 -13.24 26.14 26.52
C ASP A 692 -14.73 25.94 26.87
N PRO A 693 -15.37 26.87 27.61
CA PRO A 693 -16.78 26.77 27.99
C PRO A 693 -17.73 27.04 26.81
N GLN A 694 -17.24 27.49 25.65
CA GLN A 694 -18.04 27.60 24.42
C GLN A 694 -18.37 26.23 23.83
N TYR A 695 -17.69 25.17 24.27
CA TYR A 695 -18.01 23.77 23.94
C TYR A 695 -18.43 23.04 25.22
N PRO A 696 -19.66 23.25 25.74
CA PRO A 696 -20.08 22.72 27.04
C PRO A 696 -20.34 21.20 27.05
N ARG A 697 -20.74 20.64 25.91
CA ARG A 697 -20.95 19.20 25.68
C ARG A 697 -20.07 18.77 24.53
N LYS A 698 -18.95 18.09 24.77
CA LYS A 698 -17.92 17.90 23.72
C LYS A 698 -18.39 16.89 22.66
N SER A 699 -19.29 15.97 23.02
CA SER A 699 -19.86 14.99 22.09
C SER A 699 -20.89 15.55 21.11
N ASP A 700 -21.48 16.73 21.37
CA ASP A 700 -22.52 17.39 20.55
C ASP A 700 -21.96 17.98 19.22
N ASN A 701 -21.22 17.16 18.46
CA ASN A 701 -20.51 17.47 17.21
C ASN A 701 -19.20 18.28 17.35
N PHE A 702 -18.65 18.53 18.56
CA PHE A 702 -17.34 19.19 18.68
C PHE A 702 -16.14 18.22 18.58
N PHE A 703 -16.35 16.93 18.84
CA PHE A 703 -15.45 15.88 18.36
C PHE A 703 -15.53 15.66 16.86
N HIS A 704 -16.68 15.94 16.23
CA HIS A 704 -16.83 15.76 14.79
C HIS A 704 -16.05 16.87 14.07
N ASN A 705 -15.22 16.48 13.10
CA ASN A 705 -14.73 17.44 12.10
C ASN A 705 -15.94 18.11 11.40
N SER A 706 -15.80 19.33 10.88
CA SER A 706 -16.87 20.03 10.15
C SER A 706 -17.22 19.38 8.79
N ARG A 707 -16.45 18.37 8.37
CA ARG A 707 -16.67 17.55 7.16
C ARG A 707 -16.73 18.39 5.88
N ARG A 708 -15.94 19.47 5.82
CA ARG A 708 -15.81 20.39 4.67
C ARG A 708 -15.38 19.65 3.41
N PHE A 709 -14.26 18.95 3.47
CA PHE A 709 -13.67 18.27 2.33
C PHE A 709 -14.26 16.86 2.23
N ARG A 710 -14.88 16.52 1.09
CA ARG A 710 -15.64 15.27 0.93
C ARG A 710 -15.47 14.68 -0.47
N THR A 711 -14.92 13.47 -0.54
CA THR A 711 -14.99 12.61 -1.73
C THR A 711 -16.15 11.60 -1.61
N THR A 712 -16.61 11.08 -2.74
CA THR A 712 -17.50 9.90 -2.78
C THR A 712 -16.97 8.85 -3.74
N ALA A 713 -17.08 7.59 -3.34
CA ALA A 713 -16.62 6.45 -4.12
C ALA A 713 -17.77 5.46 -4.32
N PRO A 714 -18.11 5.08 -5.57
CA PRO A 714 -19.15 4.10 -5.83
C PRO A 714 -18.68 2.69 -5.45
N ILE A 715 -19.62 1.84 -5.07
CA ILE A 715 -19.39 0.43 -4.75
C ILE A 715 -19.70 -0.42 -5.99
N LYS A 716 -18.85 -1.40 -6.27
CA LYS A 716 -19.03 -2.40 -7.33
C LYS A 716 -18.42 -3.72 -6.91
N ASN A 717 -19.10 -4.84 -7.10
CA ASN A 717 -18.69 -6.17 -6.62
C ASN A 717 -18.27 -6.17 -5.12
N LYS A 718 -19.07 -5.50 -4.27
CA LYS A 718 -18.77 -5.25 -2.83
C LYS A 718 -17.49 -4.48 -2.52
N ARG A 719 -16.81 -3.88 -3.51
CA ARG A 719 -15.59 -3.08 -3.32
C ARG A 719 -15.86 -1.61 -3.59
N THR A 720 -15.25 -0.75 -2.78
CA THR A 720 -15.18 0.68 -3.06
C THR A 720 -14.25 0.89 -4.25
N LEU A 721 -14.74 1.53 -5.31
CA LEU A 721 -13.99 1.85 -6.53
C LEU A 721 -13.16 3.12 -6.36
N ASP A 722 -12.53 3.54 -7.46
CA ASP A 722 -11.88 4.83 -7.62
C ASP A 722 -12.78 5.98 -7.12
N CYS A 723 -12.13 6.91 -6.42
CA CYS A 723 -12.80 7.96 -5.67
C CYS A 723 -12.94 9.20 -6.54
N SER A 724 -14.02 9.98 -6.36
CA SER A 724 -14.03 11.33 -6.92
C SER A 724 -12.89 12.15 -6.31
N GLN A 725 -12.42 13.18 -7.03
CA GLN A 725 -11.69 14.25 -6.34
C GLN A 725 -12.59 14.83 -5.21
N PRO A 726 -12.01 15.42 -4.14
CA PRO A 726 -12.81 15.90 -3.03
C PRO A 726 -13.46 17.26 -3.31
N ASP A 727 -14.74 17.39 -2.96
CA ASP A 727 -15.50 18.64 -3.02
C ASP A 727 -15.43 19.40 -1.69
N VAL A 728 -15.59 20.73 -1.75
CA VAL A 728 -15.88 21.56 -0.57
C VAL A 728 -17.39 21.62 -0.31
N VAL A 729 -17.82 21.22 0.89
CA VAL A 729 -19.21 21.15 1.34
C VAL A 729 -19.58 22.41 2.13
N TYR A 730 -20.04 23.42 1.39
CA TYR A 730 -20.66 24.62 1.94
C TYR A 730 -22.05 24.29 2.52
N ARG A 731 -22.25 24.51 3.82
CA ARG A 731 -23.56 24.37 4.48
C ARG A 731 -24.12 25.75 4.83
N ARG A 732 -25.23 26.14 4.17
CA ARG A 732 -25.76 27.53 4.23
C ARG A 732 -26.20 28.02 5.62
N ASN A 733 -26.47 27.11 6.56
CA ASN A 733 -27.13 27.41 7.84
C ASN A 733 -26.33 26.91 9.06
N GLU A 734 -25.00 26.74 8.96
CA GLU A 734 -24.21 26.35 10.14
C GLU A 734 -23.89 27.55 11.03
N PRO A 735 -24.25 27.55 12.32
CA PRO A 735 -23.97 28.66 13.24
C PRO A 735 -22.48 28.77 13.63
N TYR A 736 -21.66 27.79 13.28
CA TYR A 736 -20.24 27.70 13.64
C TYR A 736 -19.38 27.39 12.40
N LEU A 737 -19.16 28.40 11.56
CA LEU A 737 -18.08 28.40 10.57
C LEU A 737 -16.86 29.07 11.21
N TYR A 738 -15.88 28.28 11.67
CA TYR A 738 -14.71 28.82 12.34
C TYR A 738 -13.84 29.62 11.34
N PRO A 739 -13.24 30.77 11.73
CA PRO A 739 -12.46 31.61 10.82
C PRO A 739 -11.34 30.86 10.08
N GLU A 740 -10.67 29.93 10.78
CA GLU A 740 -9.62 29.08 10.20
C GLU A 740 -10.11 28.15 9.08
N GLU A 741 -11.40 27.81 9.03
CA GLU A 741 -11.96 26.98 7.94
C GLU A 741 -12.03 27.73 6.61
N ASN A 742 -12.27 29.05 6.64
CA ASN A 742 -12.28 29.86 5.41
C ASN A 742 -10.88 29.88 4.79
N THR A 743 -9.83 30.13 5.58
CA THR A 743 -8.45 30.08 5.10
C THR A 743 -8.08 28.70 4.54
N LEU A 744 -8.52 27.61 5.16
CA LEU A 744 -8.31 26.25 4.64
C LEU A 744 -9.05 26.00 3.32
N ILE A 745 -10.25 26.54 3.15
CA ILE A 745 -11.05 26.44 1.92
C ILE A 745 -10.42 27.28 0.80
N ASP A 746 -9.91 28.47 1.11
CA ASP A 746 -9.28 29.37 0.15
C ASP A 746 -7.92 28.81 -0.33
N ASP A 747 -7.05 28.37 0.58
CA ASP A 747 -5.77 27.68 0.23
C ASP A 747 -6.06 26.41 -0.59
N TRP A 748 -7.10 25.64 -0.26
CA TRP A 748 -7.52 24.44 -1.01
C TRP A 748 -8.01 24.77 -2.42
N ASN A 749 -8.90 25.76 -2.55
CA ASN A 749 -9.44 26.16 -3.85
C ASN A 749 -8.35 26.76 -4.75
N ALA A 750 -7.40 27.51 -4.20
CA ALA A 750 -6.24 28.00 -4.93
C ALA A 750 -5.33 26.85 -5.42
N GLN A 751 -5.03 25.87 -4.56
CA GLN A 751 -4.24 24.69 -4.95
C GLN A 751 -4.98 23.81 -5.98
N LYS A 752 -6.30 23.72 -5.90
CA LYS A 752 -7.13 23.01 -6.88
C LYS A 752 -7.11 23.71 -8.24
N ALA A 753 -7.40 25.01 -8.31
CA ALA A 753 -7.40 25.77 -9.56
C ALA A 753 -6.01 25.81 -10.24
N LEU A 754 -4.93 25.81 -9.46
CA LEU A 754 -3.56 25.72 -9.98
C LEU A 754 -3.23 24.31 -10.51
N LEU A 755 -3.67 23.26 -9.83
CA LEU A 755 -3.51 21.89 -10.36
C LEU A 755 -4.31 21.73 -11.66
N GLU A 756 -5.57 22.18 -11.68
CA GLU A 756 -6.46 22.11 -12.86
C GLU A 756 -5.90 22.87 -14.07
N SER A 757 -5.24 24.03 -13.88
CA SER A 757 -4.63 24.79 -14.97
C SER A 757 -3.35 24.14 -15.52
N ILE A 758 -2.56 23.47 -14.68
CA ILE A 758 -1.38 22.70 -15.08
C ILE A 758 -1.77 21.35 -15.70
N GLN A 759 -2.86 20.74 -15.24
CA GLN A 759 -3.40 19.47 -15.74
C GLN A 759 -4.14 19.63 -17.08
N GLY A 760 -4.92 20.70 -17.27
CA GLY A 760 -5.83 20.88 -18.41
C GLY A 760 -5.28 20.61 -19.82
N PRO A 761 -4.00 20.92 -20.15
CA PRO A 761 -3.44 20.63 -21.47
C PRO A 761 -3.23 19.13 -21.79
N TRP A 762 -3.28 18.23 -20.80
CA TRP A 762 -2.98 16.80 -20.96
C TRP A 762 -3.91 15.88 -20.16
N PHE A 763 -4.15 16.15 -18.87
CA PHE A 763 -4.88 15.26 -17.97
C PHE A 763 -6.35 15.13 -18.39
N GLY A 764 -6.68 14.00 -19.02
CA GLY A 764 -8.04 13.71 -19.50
C GLY A 764 -8.11 13.04 -20.88
N GLN A 765 -7.04 13.09 -21.69
CA GLN A 765 -6.98 12.47 -23.02
C GLN A 765 -6.79 10.94 -22.93
N ASP A 766 -7.81 10.25 -22.40
CA ASP A 766 -7.97 8.79 -22.23
C ASP A 766 -6.73 7.97 -21.80
N PHE A 767 -5.89 8.55 -20.93
CA PHE A 767 -4.66 7.93 -20.39
C PHE A 767 -4.86 6.61 -19.63
N ALA A 768 -6.10 6.22 -19.31
CA ALA A 768 -6.42 5.02 -18.52
C ALA A 768 -5.77 3.75 -19.11
N GLN A 769 -5.68 3.69 -20.43
CA GLN A 769 -5.20 2.57 -21.24
C GLN A 769 -3.75 2.16 -20.89
N TRP A 770 -2.87 3.13 -20.64
CA TRP A 770 -1.45 2.90 -20.29
C TRP A 770 -1.19 2.81 -18.78
N CYS A 771 -2.13 3.28 -17.95
CA CYS A 771 -1.85 3.70 -16.58
C CYS A 771 -2.49 2.82 -15.49
N ASP A 772 -2.99 1.63 -15.83
CA ASP A 772 -3.49 0.66 -14.87
C ASP A 772 -2.40 0.29 -13.83
N LEU A 773 -2.67 0.67 -12.58
CA LEU A 773 -1.74 0.52 -11.45
C LEU A 773 -1.38 -0.95 -11.17
N LYS A 774 -2.34 -1.86 -11.35
CA LYS A 774 -2.16 -3.29 -11.09
C LYS A 774 -1.27 -3.92 -12.16
N GLN A 775 -1.41 -3.49 -13.42
CA GLN A 775 -0.62 -3.97 -14.54
C GLN A 775 0.78 -3.33 -14.61
N ARG A 776 0.97 -2.10 -14.11
CA ARG A 776 2.31 -1.54 -13.87
C ARG A 776 3.02 -2.19 -12.68
N GLN A 777 2.30 -2.39 -11.56
CA GLN A 777 2.87 -3.02 -10.36
C GLN A 777 3.20 -4.49 -10.59
N GLY A 778 2.33 -5.26 -11.26
CA GLY A 778 2.59 -6.65 -11.59
C GLY A 778 3.80 -6.85 -12.51
N LEU A 779 4.05 -5.94 -13.47
CA LEU A 779 5.23 -6.00 -14.34
C LEU A 779 6.52 -5.81 -13.53
N ARG A 780 6.51 -4.88 -12.57
CA ARG A 780 7.60 -4.66 -11.61
C ARG A 780 7.78 -5.87 -10.71
N ASP A 781 6.72 -6.38 -10.12
CA ASP A 781 6.78 -7.53 -9.23
C ASP A 781 7.18 -8.83 -9.95
N PHE A 782 6.90 -8.96 -11.24
CA PHE A 782 7.45 -10.01 -12.10
C PHE A 782 8.95 -9.85 -12.30
N ALA A 783 9.44 -8.67 -12.68
CA ALA A 783 10.88 -8.42 -12.88
C ALA A 783 11.67 -8.65 -11.56
N ASP A 784 11.12 -8.16 -10.46
CA ASP A 784 11.61 -8.31 -9.09
C ASP A 784 11.67 -9.79 -8.63
N GLY A 785 10.74 -10.63 -9.10
CA GLY A 785 10.75 -12.08 -8.91
C GLY A 785 11.69 -12.80 -9.88
N PHE A 786 11.78 -12.33 -11.13
CA PHE A 786 12.56 -12.95 -12.20
C PHE A 786 14.06 -12.88 -11.90
N ALA A 787 14.53 -11.72 -11.40
CA ALA A 787 15.90 -11.54 -10.91
C ALA A 787 16.23 -12.50 -9.75
N LYS A 788 15.24 -12.81 -8.90
CA LYS A 788 15.36 -13.72 -7.74
C LYS A 788 15.09 -15.19 -8.08
N ARG A 789 14.75 -15.52 -9.33
CA ARG A 789 14.27 -16.84 -9.79
C ARG A 789 13.06 -17.37 -9.01
N ASP A 790 12.21 -16.46 -8.53
CA ASP A 790 10.95 -16.75 -7.84
C ASP A 790 9.90 -17.28 -8.83
N HIS A 791 9.88 -18.61 -9.01
CA HIS A 791 8.98 -19.25 -9.97
C HIS A 791 7.51 -19.10 -9.58
N GLU A 792 7.18 -18.98 -8.28
CA GLU A 792 5.79 -18.79 -7.81
C GLU A 792 5.27 -17.44 -8.27
N LYS A 793 5.93 -16.37 -7.82
CA LYS A 793 5.49 -15.00 -8.07
C LYS A 793 5.49 -14.70 -9.56
N CYS A 794 6.53 -15.14 -10.29
CA CYS A 794 6.58 -14.97 -11.73
C CYS A 794 5.49 -15.76 -12.46
N ALA A 795 5.20 -17.02 -12.08
CA ALA A 795 4.18 -17.81 -12.74
C ALA A 795 2.77 -17.25 -12.52
N ALA A 796 2.42 -16.91 -11.27
CA ALA A 796 1.10 -16.38 -10.93
C ALA A 796 0.82 -15.04 -11.64
N ILE A 797 1.83 -14.17 -11.76
CA ILE A 797 1.70 -12.92 -12.52
C ILE A 797 1.60 -13.21 -14.02
N ALA A 798 2.48 -14.04 -14.59
CA ALA A 798 2.48 -14.37 -16.02
C ALA A 798 1.15 -15.00 -16.48
N GLU A 799 0.59 -15.90 -15.66
CA GLU A 799 -0.73 -16.49 -15.89
C GLU A 799 -1.84 -15.45 -15.78
N TYR A 800 -1.86 -14.61 -14.72
CA TYR A 800 -2.87 -13.54 -14.59
C TYR A 800 -2.93 -12.63 -15.83
N TYR A 801 -1.77 -12.24 -16.38
CA TYR A 801 -1.68 -11.39 -17.57
C TYR A 801 -2.15 -12.15 -18.81
N ALA A 802 -1.71 -13.40 -18.99
CA ALA A 802 -2.14 -14.24 -20.11
C ALA A 802 -3.65 -14.52 -20.09
N TYR A 803 -4.33 -14.48 -18.93
CA TYR A 803 -5.79 -14.62 -18.82
C TYR A 803 -6.60 -13.33 -19.00
N LEU A 804 -5.97 -12.16 -19.22
CA LEU A 804 -6.69 -10.90 -19.51
C LEU A 804 -7.41 -10.92 -20.87
N ALA A 805 -6.86 -11.65 -21.84
CA ALA A 805 -7.63 -12.21 -22.95
C ALA A 805 -7.99 -13.66 -22.60
N PRO A 806 -9.25 -14.12 -22.69
CA PRO A 806 -9.69 -15.41 -22.19
C PRO A 806 -9.36 -16.55 -23.19
N TRP A 807 -8.08 -16.71 -23.49
CA TRP A 807 -7.51 -17.71 -24.40
C TRP A 807 -7.89 -19.17 -24.10
N ASN A 808 -8.41 -19.48 -22.91
CA ASN A 808 -8.93 -20.80 -22.55
C ASN A 808 -10.43 -21.00 -22.84
N ARG A 809 -11.16 -19.96 -23.25
CA ARG A 809 -12.60 -20.00 -23.59
C ARG A 809 -12.88 -20.11 -25.09
N GLY A 810 -11.84 -20.38 -25.89
CA GLY A 810 -11.94 -20.57 -27.33
C GLY A 810 -11.91 -19.27 -28.14
N TYR A 811 -12.06 -19.42 -29.46
CA TYR A 811 -11.76 -18.40 -30.46
C TYR A 811 -12.60 -17.12 -30.33
N GLU A 812 -13.94 -17.20 -30.27
CA GLU A 812 -14.78 -16.00 -30.22
C GLU A 812 -14.52 -15.17 -28.95
N ALA A 813 -14.52 -15.80 -27.76
CA ALA A 813 -14.22 -15.09 -26.51
C ALA A 813 -12.82 -14.45 -26.49
N PHE A 814 -11.83 -15.04 -27.18
CA PHE A 814 -10.50 -14.45 -27.33
C PHE A 814 -10.52 -13.27 -28.31
N LYS A 815 -11.13 -13.45 -29.49
CA LYS A 815 -11.36 -12.43 -30.52
C LYS A 815 -12.09 -11.20 -29.96
N ASP A 816 -13.11 -11.40 -29.13
CA ASP A 816 -13.90 -10.34 -28.48
C ASP A 816 -13.09 -9.49 -27.48
N THR A 817 -11.82 -9.85 -27.20
CA THR A 817 -10.89 -9.02 -26.43
C THR A 817 -9.76 -8.41 -27.27
N MET A 818 -9.70 -8.69 -28.57
CA MET A 818 -8.82 -8.02 -29.52
C MET A 818 -9.46 -6.70 -30.01
N PRO A 819 -8.68 -5.66 -30.33
CA PRO A 819 -9.15 -4.51 -31.10
C PRO A 819 -9.87 -4.92 -32.39
N GLN A 820 -11.01 -4.28 -32.70
CA GLN A 820 -11.79 -4.52 -33.92
C GLN A 820 -12.44 -3.22 -34.42
N ASN A 821 -12.48 -2.99 -35.74
CA ASN A 821 -13.27 -1.90 -36.36
C ASN A 821 -13.05 -0.50 -35.72
N GLY A 822 -11.82 -0.17 -35.35
CA GLY A 822 -11.47 1.08 -34.68
C GLY A 822 -11.59 1.13 -33.15
N ASP A 823 -12.08 0.08 -32.49
CA ASP A 823 -11.95 -0.06 -31.03
C ASP A 823 -10.48 -0.21 -30.60
N VAL A 824 -10.17 0.24 -29.38
CA VAL A 824 -8.82 0.26 -28.78
C VAL A 824 -8.78 -0.57 -27.48
N SER A 825 -9.38 -1.77 -27.47
CA SER A 825 -9.25 -2.73 -26.36
C SER A 825 -7.80 -2.90 -25.89
N ASN A 826 -7.54 -2.87 -24.58
CA ASN A 826 -6.20 -3.01 -24.00
C ASN A 826 -5.81 -4.43 -23.62
N ASN A 827 -6.75 -5.38 -23.65
CA ASN A 827 -6.53 -6.74 -23.15
C ASN A 827 -5.45 -7.49 -23.95
N TYR A 828 -5.30 -7.21 -25.25
CA TYR A 828 -4.24 -7.79 -26.09
C TYR A 828 -2.82 -7.35 -25.68
N LEU A 829 -2.62 -6.13 -25.19
CA LEU A 829 -1.30 -5.64 -24.76
C LEU A 829 -0.81 -6.43 -23.55
N TRP A 830 -1.64 -6.51 -22.52
CA TRP A 830 -1.27 -7.18 -21.29
C TRP A 830 -1.28 -8.71 -21.44
N HIS A 831 -2.15 -9.28 -22.28
CA HIS A 831 -2.04 -10.69 -22.72
C HIS A 831 -0.70 -10.95 -23.41
N ALA A 832 -0.27 -10.10 -24.36
CA ALA A 832 1.02 -10.23 -25.02
C ALA A 832 2.21 -10.14 -24.05
N VAL A 833 2.15 -9.24 -23.06
CA VAL A 833 3.12 -9.18 -21.96
C VAL A 833 3.11 -10.48 -21.15
N GLY A 834 1.94 -11.05 -20.85
CA GLY A 834 1.79 -12.37 -20.23
C GLY A 834 2.42 -13.52 -21.04
N LEU A 835 2.27 -13.51 -22.38
CA LEU A 835 2.94 -14.48 -23.25
C LEU A 835 4.46 -14.32 -23.26
N LEU A 836 4.98 -13.09 -23.23
CA LEU A 836 6.42 -12.81 -23.10
C LEU A 836 6.95 -13.28 -21.74
N MET A 837 6.19 -13.04 -20.66
CA MET A 837 6.49 -13.52 -19.31
C MET A 837 6.54 -15.06 -19.28
N LEU A 838 5.49 -15.75 -19.74
CA LEU A 838 5.43 -17.22 -19.78
C LEU A 838 6.56 -17.82 -20.64
N ALA A 839 6.89 -17.22 -21.79
CA ALA A 839 8.01 -17.64 -22.62
C ALA A 839 9.38 -17.44 -21.95
N SER A 840 9.48 -16.59 -20.92
CA SER A 840 10.73 -16.32 -20.20
C SER A 840 10.97 -17.28 -19.01
N LEU A 841 9.94 -17.99 -18.57
CA LEU A 841 10.00 -18.93 -17.44
C LEU A 841 10.31 -20.38 -17.87
N PRO A 842 10.77 -21.24 -16.94
CA PRO A 842 10.69 -22.69 -17.11
C PRO A 842 9.24 -23.15 -17.26
N LEU A 843 8.98 -24.12 -18.15
CA LEU A 843 7.69 -24.81 -18.20
C LEU A 843 7.54 -25.71 -16.97
N ARG A 844 6.35 -25.65 -16.36
CA ARG A 844 5.91 -26.56 -15.29
C ARG A 844 5.21 -27.75 -15.94
N HIS A 845 5.78 -28.95 -15.87
CA HIS A 845 5.12 -30.16 -16.41
C HIS A 845 4.01 -30.69 -15.48
N GLU A 846 4.06 -30.33 -14.20
CA GLU A 846 3.14 -30.74 -13.14
C GLU A 846 2.77 -29.53 -12.27
N GLN A 847 1.80 -29.70 -11.37
CA GLN A 847 1.41 -28.67 -10.41
C GLN A 847 2.48 -28.53 -9.31
N LEU A 848 2.99 -27.32 -9.09
CA LEU A 848 3.94 -27.02 -8.01
C LEU A 848 3.17 -26.64 -6.75
N VAL A 849 3.27 -27.44 -5.69
CA VAL A 849 2.66 -27.13 -4.38
C VAL A 849 3.72 -26.63 -3.42
N LEU A 850 3.66 -25.35 -3.07
CA LEU A 850 4.59 -24.70 -2.15
C LEU A 850 3.95 -24.55 -0.77
N LYS A 851 4.56 -25.18 0.24
CA LYS A 851 4.15 -25.08 1.64
C LYS A 851 4.88 -23.93 2.32
N THR A 852 4.24 -22.75 2.32
CA THR A 852 4.76 -21.60 3.06
C THR A 852 4.54 -21.80 4.56
N TRP A 853 5.61 -22.16 5.27
CA TRP A 853 5.62 -22.19 6.73
C TRP A 853 5.71 -20.76 7.25
N SER A 854 4.67 -20.30 7.93
CA SER A 854 4.80 -19.14 8.82
C SER A 854 5.80 -19.48 9.92
N THR A 855 6.78 -18.59 10.14
CA THR A 855 7.73 -18.73 11.26
C THR A 855 6.96 -18.75 12.57
N GLN A 856 7.12 -19.81 13.35
CA GLN A 856 6.56 -19.91 14.70
C GLN A 856 7.28 -18.93 15.62
N TRP A 857 6.57 -17.86 15.98
CA TRP A 857 6.95 -16.92 17.02
C TRP A 857 6.13 -17.22 18.27
N ILE A 858 6.80 -17.31 19.42
CA ILE A 858 6.14 -17.26 20.72
C ILE A 858 6.12 -15.78 21.14
N MET A 859 4.96 -15.29 21.57
CA MET A 859 4.82 -14.00 22.21
C MET A 859 4.63 -14.21 23.72
N GLU A 860 5.49 -13.58 24.50
CA GLU A 860 5.49 -13.60 25.95
C GLU A 860 5.16 -12.20 26.44
N LEU A 861 4.06 -12.06 27.17
CA LEU A 861 3.62 -10.80 27.76
C LEU A 861 3.91 -10.84 29.25
N MET A 862 4.86 -10.03 29.70
CA MET A 862 5.26 -9.93 31.10
C MET A 862 4.60 -8.71 31.75
N PRO A 863 4.16 -8.76 33.02
CA PRO A 863 3.73 -7.56 33.72
C PRO A 863 4.87 -6.53 33.77
N SER A 864 4.62 -5.28 33.37
CA SER A 864 5.58 -4.18 33.57
C SER A 864 5.88 -3.98 35.06
N ARG A 865 6.92 -3.21 35.44
CA ARG A 865 7.23 -2.96 36.87
C ARG A 865 6.08 -2.28 37.61
N ALA A 866 5.31 -1.45 36.92
CA ALA A 866 4.11 -0.83 37.48
C ALA A 866 3.01 -1.88 37.74
N ALA A 867 2.76 -2.78 36.78
CA ALA A 867 1.80 -3.86 36.92
C ALA A 867 2.22 -4.84 38.04
N ALA A 868 3.50 -5.22 38.08
CA ALA A 868 4.08 -6.04 39.13
C ALA A 868 3.93 -5.41 40.53
N ALA A 869 4.11 -4.08 40.65
CA ALA A 869 3.88 -3.36 41.91
C ALA A 869 2.40 -3.33 42.31
N ALA A 870 1.46 -3.37 41.35
CA ALA A 870 0.02 -3.51 41.59
C ALA A 870 -0.45 -4.97 41.80
N GLY A 871 0.48 -5.92 41.97
CA GLY A 871 0.16 -7.33 42.22
C GLY A 871 -0.10 -8.19 40.98
N HIS A 872 0.18 -7.67 39.78
CA HIS A 872 0.06 -8.43 38.53
C HIS A 872 1.35 -9.25 38.32
N HIS A 873 1.29 -10.57 38.52
CA HIS A 873 2.47 -11.43 38.58
C HIS A 873 2.50 -12.58 37.56
N GLN A 874 1.45 -12.77 36.76
CA GLN A 874 1.36 -13.88 35.83
C GLN A 874 1.79 -13.46 34.42
N THR A 875 2.89 -14.01 33.93
CA THR A 875 3.26 -13.96 32.50
C THR A 875 2.20 -14.66 31.65
N ILE A 876 1.87 -14.07 30.51
CA ILE A 876 0.89 -14.60 29.55
C ILE A 876 1.65 -15.07 28.30
N TYR A 877 1.43 -16.32 27.90
CA TYR A 877 2.00 -16.88 26.67
C TYR A 877 0.92 -16.92 25.59
N THR A 878 1.11 -16.11 24.55
CA THR A 878 0.23 -16.11 23.39
C THR A 878 0.99 -16.71 22.20
N HIS A 879 0.43 -17.79 21.66
CA HIS A 879 0.79 -18.22 20.32
C HIS A 879 -0.21 -17.53 19.38
N PRO A 880 0.22 -16.79 18.36
CA PRO A 880 -0.73 -16.31 17.35
C PRO A 880 -1.38 -17.54 16.70
N ASP A 881 -2.69 -17.51 16.47
CA ASP A 881 -3.37 -18.55 15.70
C ASP A 881 -2.82 -18.54 14.27
N LEU A 882 -1.74 -19.30 14.05
CA LEU A 882 -1.12 -19.39 12.73
C LEU A 882 -2.12 -20.12 11.84
N PRO A 883 -2.62 -19.48 10.77
CA PRO A 883 -3.39 -20.21 9.78
C PRO A 883 -2.53 -21.37 9.27
N PRO A 884 -3.11 -22.57 9.04
CA PRO A 884 -2.35 -23.73 8.59
C PRO A 884 -1.51 -23.36 7.35
N PRO A 885 -0.29 -23.93 7.20
CA PRO A 885 0.68 -23.51 6.19
C PRO A 885 0.00 -23.32 4.83
N LYS A 886 0.04 -22.09 4.30
CA LYS A 886 -0.73 -21.76 3.09
C LYS A 886 -0.09 -22.48 1.92
N GLU A 887 -0.68 -23.61 1.56
CA GLU A 887 -0.34 -24.37 0.36
C GLU A 887 -0.74 -23.57 -0.86
N ARG A 888 0.25 -22.97 -1.53
CA ARG A 888 0.07 -22.30 -2.81
C ARG A 888 0.36 -23.30 -3.91
N ALA A 889 -0.69 -23.69 -4.63
CA ALA A 889 -0.59 -24.58 -5.78
C ALA A 889 -0.54 -23.74 -7.08
N ILE A 890 0.57 -23.85 -7.81
CA ILE A 890 0.76 -23.24 -9.13
C ILE A 890 0.53 -24.33 -10.17
N ASN A 891 -0.36 -24.09 -11.13
CA ASN A 891 -0.71 -25.11 -12.12
C ASN A 891 0.45 -25.43 -13.08
N GLY A 892 0.41 -26.63 -13.66
CA GLY A 892 1.27 -26.98 -14.79
C GLY A 892 1.06 -26.00 -15.94
N SER A 893 2.12 -25.67 -16.66
CA SER A 893 2.08 -24.70 -17.76
C SER A 893 1.18 -25.21 -18.89
N VAL A 894 0.26 -24.35 -19.33
CA VAL A 894 -0.73 -24.64 -20.37
C VAL A 894 -0.52 -23.75 -21.60
N PHE A 895 -1.03 -24.20 -22.74
CA PHE A 895 -1.04 -23.46 -23.99
C PHE A 895 -2.35 -23.69 -24.75
N PHE A 896 -2.95 -22.60 -25.23
CA PHE A 896 -4.17 -22.59 -26.03
C PHE A 896 -3.94 -21.73 -27.29
N ASP A 897 -4.10 -22.28 -28.50
CA ASP A 897 -4.08 -21.46 -29.73
C ASP A 897 -5.48 -20.97 -30.10
N SER A 898 -6.05 -20.10 -29.25
CA SER A 898 -7.35 -19.48 -29.50
C SER A 898 -7.33 -18.37 -30.56
N THR A 899 -6.28 -18.29 -31.39
CA THR A 899 -6.33 -17.53 -32.65
C THR A 899 -7.01 -18.31 -33.78
N ARG A 900 -7.46 -19.54 -33.52
CA ARG A 900 -8.11 -20.43 -34.47
C ARG A 900 -9.27 -21.18 -33.80
N PRO A 901 -10.40 -21.41 -34.50
CA PRO A 901 -11.52 -22.15 -33.92
C PRO A 901 -11.18 -23.63 -33.70
N GLY A 902 -11.72 -24.21 -32.62
CA GLY A 902 -11.73 -25.65 -32.37
C GLY A 902 -10.42 -26.32 -31.94
N ILE A 903 -9.33 -25.58 -31.71
CA ILE A 903 -8.05 -26.18 -31.30
C ILE A 903 -8.05 -26.52 -29.80
N PRO A 904 -7.84 -27.79 -29.40
CA PRO A 904 -7.72 -28.18 -28.00
C PRO A 904 -6.36 -27.77 -27.40
N PRO A 905 -6.20 -27.76 -26.06
CA PRO A 905 -4.94 -27.39 -25.42
C PRO A 905 -3.78 -28.29 -25.88
N LEU A 906 -2.69 -27.67 -26.34
CA LEU A 906 -1.58 -28.42 -26.94
C LEU A 906 -0.78 -29.16 -25.87
N ARG A 907 -0.64 -30.49 -26.01
CA ARG A 907 0.20 -31.30 -25.13
C ARG A 907 1.65 -31.31 -25.64
N GLY A 908 2.61 -31.19 -24.73
CA GLY A 908 4.04 -31.27 -25.07
C GLY A 908 4.61 -30.06 -25.81
N PHE A 909 3.99 -28.89 -25.67
CA PHE A 909 4.47 -27.63 -26.25
C PHE A 909 5.78 -27.14 -25.58
N GLU A 910 6.44 -26.20 -26.26
CA GLU A 910 7.67 -25.51 -25.84
C GLU A 910 7.43 -23.99 -25.77
N GLN A 911 8.26 -23.22 -25.05
CA GLN A 911 8.08 -21.75 -24.89
C GLN A 911 7.93 -20.97 -26.21
N MET A 912 8.51 -21.47 -27.31
CA MET A 912 8.37 -20.86 -28.64
C MET A 912 6.92 -20.78 -29.13
N HIS A 913 6.02 -21.64 -28.63
CA HIS A 913 4.60 -21.65 -29.00
C HIS A 913 3.89 -20.37 -28.52
N TYR A 914 4.27 -19.81 -27.36
CA TYR A 914 3.76 -18.50 -26.91
C TYR A 914 4.16 -17.36 -27.87
N MET A 915 5.33 -17.46 -28.52
CA MET A 915 5.80 -16.46 -29.49
C MET A 915 5.14 -16.62 -30.87
N ILE A 916 4.75 -17.85 -31.23
CA ILE A 916 3.90 -18.15 -32.39
C ILE A 916 2.47 -17.62 -32.15
N LEU A 917 1.89 -17.87 -30.97
CA LEU A 917 0.57 -17.34 -30.58
C LEU A 917 0.55 -15.82 -30.64
N LEU A 918 1.55 -15.15 -30.05
CA LEU A 918 1.70 -13.69 -30.13
C LEU A 918 1.76 -13.18 -31.58
N SER A 919 2.39 -13.95 -32.48
CA SER A 919 2.49 -13.62 -33.90
C SER A 919 1.20 -13.93 -34.69
N ASN A 920 0.38 -14.88 -34.25
CA ASN A 920 -0.96 -15.11 -34.78
C ASN A 920 -1.97 -14.07 -34.26
N MET A 921 -1.85 -13.63 -33.00
CA MET A 921 -2.67 -12.58 -32.39
C MET A 921 -2.55 -11.25 -33.14
N VAL A 922 -1.33 -10.85 -33.50
CA VAL A 922 -1.11 -9.65 -34.33
C VAL A 922 -1.76 -9.78 -35.71
N LYS A 923 -1.75 -10.98 -36.34
CA LYS A 923 -2.49 -11.21 -37.59
C LYS A 923 -4.01 -11.17 -37.40
N LEU A 924 -4.51 -11.66 -36.27
CA LEU A 924 -5.93 -11.60 -35.94
C LEU A 924 -6.40 -10.14 -35.81
N ILE A 925 -5.63 -9.28 -35.14
CA ILE A 925 -5.93 -7.83 -35.05
C ILE A 925 -5.93 -7.17 -36.44
N ILE A 926 -4.95 -7.50 -37.29
CA ILE A 926 -4.91 -7.02 -38.69
C ILE A 926 -6.16 -7.46 -39.47
N ASN A 927 -6.62 -8.70 -39.27
CA ASN A 927 -7.82 -9.24 -39.94
C ASN A 927 -9.15 -8.68 -39.38
N LEU A 928 -9.13 -8.07 -38.19
CA LEU A 928 -10.28 -7.44 -37.52
C LEU A 928 -10.32 -5.91 -37.71
N ASP A 929 -9.38 -5.38 -38.51
CA ASP A 929 -9.16 -3.95 -38.75
C ASP A 929 -9.02 -3.13 -37.44
N GLY A 930 -8.34 -3.74 -36.45
CA GLY A 930 -8.18 -3.19 -35.10
C GLY A 930 -7.03 -2.19 -34.98
N TYR A 931 -7.22 -1.17 -34.15
CA TYR A 931 -6.20 -0.17 -33.85
C TYR A 931 -5.26 -0.65 -32.73
N ILE A 932 -3.98 -0.28 -32.80
CA ILE A 932 -2.97 -0.66 -31.81
C ILE A 932 -2.14 0.52 -31.29
N PHE A 933 -1.59 0.39 -30.08
CA PHE A 933 -0.57 1.32 -29.58
C PHE A 933 0.80 0.96 -30.14
N LYS A 934 1.29 1.78 -31.08
CA LYS A 934 2.46 1.45 -31.90
C LYS A 934 3.74 1.24 -31.07
N LYS A 935 4.12 2.18 -30.19
CA LYS A 935 5.31 2.02 -29.33
C LYS A 935 5.21 0.82 -28.38
N PHE A 936 4.02 0.49 -27.91
CA PHE A 936 3.78 -0.70 -27.07
C PHE A 936 3.99 -1.98 -27.88
N MET A 937 3.43 -2.05 -29.10
CA MET A 937 3.65 -3.16 -30.02
C MET A 937 5.12 -3.28 -30.48
N ASP A 938 5.83 -2.18 -30.70
CA ASP A 938 7.26 -2.20 -31.04
C ASP A 938 8.12 -2.74 -29.89
N SER A 939 7.77 -2.41 -28.64
CA SER A 939 8.42 -2.94 -27.44
C SER A 939 8.12 -4.43 -27.22
N ILE A 940 6.86 -4.84 -27.43
CA ILE A 940 6.44 -6.26 -27.48
C ILE A 940 7.23 -7.04 -28.55
N ASN A 941 7.36 -6.49 -29.76
CA ASN A 941 8.11 -7.12 -30.86
C ASN A 941 9.61 -7.19 -30.57
N THR A 942 10.18 -6.19 -29.90
CA THR A 942 11.60 -6.16 -29.51
C THR A 942 11.89 -7.22 -28.43
N ALA A 943 11.06 -7.28 -27.39
CA ALA A 943 11.12 -8.34 -26.39
C ALA A 943 10.95 -9.74 -27.04
N ARG A 944 9.98 -9.90 -27.95
CA ARG A 944 9.75 -11.16 -28.69
C ARG A 944 11.00 -11.60 -29.45
N LYS A 945 11.66 -10.70 -30.19
CA LYS A 945 12.89 -11.00 -30.94
C LYS A 945 14.01 -11.48 -30.01
N ASN A 946 14.22 -10.81 -28.89
CA ASN A 946 15.27 -11.15 -27.93
C ASN A 946 14.99 -12.50 -27.23
N ILE A 947 13.75 -12.71 -26.76
CA ILE A 947 13.30 -13.97 -26.16
C ILE A 947 13.41 -15.14 -27.16
N MET A 948 13.02 -14.95 -28.43
CA MET A 948 13.17 -15.98 -29.47
C MET A 948 14.64 -16.31 -29.73
N LYS A 949 15.52 -15.31 -29.85
CA LYS A 949 16.97 -15.52 -30.04
C LYS A 949 17.56 -16.33 -28.89
N GLU A 950 17.23 -15.98 -27.65
CA GLU A 950 17.76 -16.67 -26.48
C GLU A 950 17.15 -18.07 -26.29
N ARG A 951 15.86 -18.27 -26.57
CA ARG A 951 15.26 -19.62 -26.57
C ARG A 951 15.87 -20.53 -27.64
N GLN A 952 16.16 -20.00 -28.83
CA GLN A 952 16.90 -20.72 -29.87
C GLN A 952 18.33 -21.05 -29.45
N GLN A 953 18.98 -20.20 -28.65
CA GLN A 953 20.32 -20.49 -28.12
C GLN A 953 20.24 -21.57 -27.04
N LEU A 954 19.36 -21.43 -26.04
CA LEU A 954 19.12 -22.44 -25.01
C LEU A 954 18.75 -23.82 -25.59
N ALA A 955 18.04 -23.87 -26.72
CA ALA A 955 17.70 -25.13 -27.40
C ALA A 955 18.90 -25.80 -28.10
N LYS A 956 19.94 -25.04 -28.47
CA LYS A 956 21.23 -25.58 -28.93
C LYS A 956 22.09 -26.02 -27.74
N ASP A 957 22.18 -25.18 -26.70
CA ASP A 957 23.02 -25.39 -25.53
C ASP A 957 22.52 -26.55 -24.65
N TYR A 958 21.20 -26.79 -24.65
CA TYR A 958 20.54 -27.86 -23.89
C TYR A 958 19.60 -28.70 -24.78
N PRO A 959 20.14 -29.57 -25.65
CA PRO A 959 19.37 -30.34 -26.62
C PRO A 959 18.23 -31.18 -26.05
N GLY A 960 17.24 -31.47 -26.89
CA GLY A 960 16.00 -32.12 -26.46
C GLY A 960 15.22 -31.23 -25.48
N LYS A 961 14.56 -31.84 -24.49
CA LYS A 961 13.70 -31.10 -23.54
C LYS A 961 14.46 -30.37 -22.43
N ALA A 962 15.79 -30.50 -22.33
CA ALA A 962 16.56 -29.88 -21.24
C ALA A 962 16.49 -28.34 -21.24
N HIS A 963 16.24 -27.71 -22.40
CA HIS A 963 16.04 -26.28 -22.51
C HIS A 963 14.70 -25.78 -21.93
N THR A 964 13.65 -26.61 -21.88
CA THR A 964 12.30 -26.15 -21.45
C THR A 964 12.23 -25.88 -19.95
N SER A 965 13.09 -26.52 -19.16
CA SER A 965 13.24 -26.26 -17.72
C SER A 965 14.19 -25.10 -17.38
N ARG A 966 14.71 -24.36 -18.38
CA ARG A 966 15.58 -23.20 -18.15
C ARG A 966 14.80 -21.87 -18.11
N TRP A 967 15.24 -20.98 -17.23
CA TRP A 967 14.93 -19.55 -17.29
C TRP A 967 15.73 -18.90 -18.43
N LEU A 968 15.31 -17.72 -18.91
CA LEU A 968 16.22 -16.82 -19.62
C LEU A 968 17.20 -16.17 -18.65
N SER A 969 18.37 -15.76 -19.15
CA SER A 969 19.40 -15.00 -18.42
C SER A 969 18.79 -13.77 -17.76
N LYS A 970 18.12 -12.92 -18.53
CA LYS A 970 17.43 -11.69 -18.08
C LYS A 970 15.98 -11.60 -18.58
N TRP A 971 15.25 -10.64 -18.02
CA TRP A 971 13.97 -10.17 -18.58
C TRP A 971 14.25 -9.17 -19.72
N HIS A 972 13.42 -9.19 -20.77
CA HIS A 972 13.68 -8.45 -22.03
C HIS A 972 12.57 -7.48 -22.45
N PHE A 973 11.48 -7.34 -21.67
CA PHE A 973 10.43 -6.38 -21.96
C PHE A 973 10.52 -5.18 -21.02
N GLU A 974 10.68 -4.02 -21.63
CA GLU A 974 10.63 -2.71 -20.98
C GLU A 974 9.31 -2.05 -21.36
N LEU A 975 8.67 -1.36 -20.40
CA LEU A 975 7.47 -0.59 -20.69
C LEU A 975 7.88 0.65 -21.51
N PRO A 976 7.27 0.93 -22.67
CA PRO A 976 7.58 2.13 -23.43
C PRO A 976 7.13 3.38 -22.68
N PRO A 977 7.68 4.57 -22.99
CA PRO A 977 7.06 5.82 -22.60
C PRO A 977 5.68 5.94 -23.28
N TYR A 978 4.77 6.67 -22.63
CA TYR A 978 3.43 6.94 -23.15
C TYR A 978 3.43 7.39 -24.61
N ASP A 979 2.45 6.92 -25.37
CA ASP A 979 2.17 7.39 -26.71
C ASP A 979 0.66 7.27 -26.98
N PRO A 980 -0.06 8.39 -27.15
CA PRO A 980 -1.48 8.35 -27.51
C PRO A 980 -1.70 7.94 -28.98
N MET A 981 -0.65 7.94 -29.82
CA MET A 981 -0.80 7.60 -31.23
C MET A 981 -1.09 6.11 -31.43
N VAL A 982 -2.37 5.82 -31.67
CA VAL A 982 -2.78 4.53 -32.21
C VAL A 982 -2.37 4.39 -33.67
N SER A 983 -2.40 3.16 -34.19
CA SER A 983 -2.08 2.87 -35.59
C SER A 983 -2.90 1.70 -36.11
N GLN A 984 -3.30 1.79 -37.37
CA GLN A 984 -3.93 0.72 -38.15
C GLN A 984 -2.89 0.08 -39.08
N TRP A 985 -3.15 -1.14 -39.53
CA TRP A 985 -2.29 -1.81 -40.50
C TRP A 985 -2.68 -1.41 -41.93
N ASP A 986 -1.78 -0.76 -42.64
CA ASP A 986 -1.95 -0.46 -44.07
C ASP A 986 -1.53 -1.69 -44.92
N PRO A 987 -2.44 -2.34 -45.66
CA PRO A 987 -2.10 -3.52 -46.46
C PRO A 987 -1.23 -3.21 -47.68
N GLY A 988 -1.32 -1.99 -48.22
CA GLY A 988 -0.54 -1.54 -49.39
C GLY A 988 0.90 -1.26 -49.03
N PHE A 989 1.13 -0.62 -47.88
CA PHE A 989 2.47 -0.30 -47.37
C PHE A 989 3.04 -1.39 -46.45
N LYS A 990 2.23 -2.38 -46.04
CA LYS A 990 2.58 -3.50 -45.14
C LYS A 990 3.22 -3.01 -43.83
N ALA A 991 2.62 -1.98 -43.25
CA ALA A 991 3.16 -1.27 -42.09
C ALA A 991 2.05 -0.67 -41.21
N TRP A 992 2.34 -0.51 -39.93
CA TRP A 992 1.48 0.21 -38.99
C TRP A 992 1.61 1.72 -39.19
N ARG A 993 0.52 2.37 -39.63
CA ARG A 993 0.42 3.81 -39.87
C ARG A 993 -0.35 4.51 -38.74
N PRO A 994 0.10 5.68 -38.26
CA PRO A 994 -0.66 6.49 -37.32
C PRO A 994 -2.05 6.83 -37.86
N ILE A 995 -3.03 6.90 -36.97
CA ILE A 995 -4.36 7.46 -37.25
C ILE A 995 -4.59 8.62 -36.27
N GLU A 996 -5.12 9.72 -36.79
CA GLU A 996 -5.77 10.74 -35.97
C GLU A 996 -7.13 10.20 -35.54
N VAL A 997 -7.20 9.62 -34.35
CA VAL A 997 -8.47 9.30 -33.69
C VAL A 997 -8.92 10.56 -32.98
N ASP A 998 -10.15 10.99 -33.27
CA ASP A 998 -10.83 12.02 -32.51
C ASP A 998 -11.30 11.40 -31.18
N PHE A 999 -10.75 11.90 -30.07
CA PHE A 999 -11.02 11.42 -28.71
C PHE A 999 -11.95 12.40 -27.94
N SER A 1000 -12.75 13.21 -28.64
CA SER A 1000 -13.65 14.24 -28.06
C SER A 1000 -15.04 13.75 -27.62
#